data_AF-A0A9P7SDS8-F1
#
_entry.id   AF-A0A9P7SDS8-F1
#
_cell.length_a   1.000
_cell.length_b   1.000
_cell.length_c   1.000
_cell.angle_alpha   90.00
_cell.angle_beta   90.00
_cell.angle_gamma   90.00
#
_symmetry.space_group_name_H-M   'P 1'
#
loop_
_entity.id
_entity.type
_entity.pdbx_description
1 polymer ?
#
loop_
_entity_poly.entity_id
_entity_poly.type
_entity_poly.pdbx_seq_one_letter_code
_entity_poly.pdbx_strand_id
1 'polypeptide(L)'
;MTIPSTSAANHAVTRRRREHALLRMRGGVTPDKPNQSKPFAREREQIQTFIDQKEVPYRLEQVVSVDMRRVTARRRTFRLVMRPIAQLMRFFLCERQVFTPIFRSIPIDVFPRIMCAYSRLFELALDEMRSRFESADEVGLNLADSEAVAIFDRLGGYIFTGSDRHLPGRVLRPLGTVESLRRGGWPYIDPTILDIGSGFVDLQRWPMSPETGRPTLLHTDELRFHYGAVVAASRESDLWLSQLSDEGITSPEAMIDFVAELIERRWVPDTRCFMARQLRKKIHRSTPGGALLSSDDILAGDRALAAWEEEAYPFRIEALDRLRLGLEPCSPRLCIDTQDPRTRHDHAHNLVHLVHQKQAGIHACKAATWPDSLYDIMAKWHAVQTRIYGSRAGDCVLTWAPIVHERMRVLGIEWVPGNASGRIVSTAIVKLRDDIYATPRIPVAEPGTFHHEAEETEILHDLNLQRQLAAQNEVSVIDFGCEFPFKEIPHLIQQGYDETLTANSRVKAHYSITMRSLRSHIDHPFCQLMLMLILTICSSTETPQVLPQTRQFSASTDAKHRDKAQLALVMATRMLWYLFPEEFPWTEDRQLHAFDIKEMTKKIEHKGTNNRVIRDLGWVTVRGSRDTPRNTEMTIQPDGILMQRKIDLVEAMSRPADFLAMIFRTQDEIWVHRCQSIIRTSQVAPYN
;
A
#
# COMPACT_ATOMS: atom_id res chain seq x y z
N MET A 1 -11.46 15.74 17.28
CA MET A 1 -10.11 15.51 17.83
C MET A 1 -9.60 14.13 17.43
N THR A 2 -9.84 13.69 16.19
CA THR A 2 -9.70 12.29 15.78
C THR A 2 -8.76 12.11 14.58
N ILE A 3 -8.25 13.20 14.00
CA ILE A 3 -7.30 13.14 12.88
C ILE A 3 -5.86 13.25 13.42
N PRO A 4 -4.99 12.27 13.14
CA PRO A 4 -3.58 12.32 13.50
C PRO A 4 -2.82 13.49 12.85
N SER A 5 -1.68 13.86 13.42
CA SER A 5 -0.82 14.91 12.87
C SER A 5 -0.27 14.56 11.48
N THR A 6 0.08 13.31 11.26
CA THR A 6 0.58 12.73 10.00
C THR A 6 -0.43 12.84 8.87
N SER A 7 -1.69 12.42 9.10
CA SER A 7 -2.77 12.53 8.12
C SER A 7 -3.15 13.99 7.82
N ALA A 8 -3.13 14.86 8.83
CA ALA A 8 -3.43 16.28 8.67
C ALA A 8 -2.33 17.07 7.92
N ALA A 9 -1.07 16.65 8.01
CA ALA A 9 0.07 17.30 7.35
C ALA A 9 -0.02 17.28 5.82
N ASN A 10 -0.80 16.37 5.25
CA ASN A 10 -0.95 16.19 3.80
C ASN A 10 -1.70 17.36 3.12
N HIS A 11 -2.59 18.06 3.84
CA HIS A 11 -3.38 19.16 3.30
C HIS A 11 -3.33 20.37 4.23
N ALA A 12 -2.81 21.50 3.74
CA ALA A 12 -2.70 22.73 4.53
C ALA A 12 -4.05 23.21 5.10
N VAL A 13 -5.15 22.99 4.35
CA VAL A 13 -6.51 23.30 4.79
C VAL A 13 -6.93 22.40 5.95
N THR A 14 -6.72 21.08 5.83
CA THR A 14 -7.01 20.10 6.90
C THR A 14 -6.19 20.39 8.14
N ARG A 15 -4.89 20.71 7.99
CA ARG A 15 -4.02 21.12 9.09
C ARG A 15 -4.55 22.36 9.80
N ARG A 16 -4.85 23.44 9.06
CA ARG A 16 -5.40 24.68 9.63
C ARG A 16 -6.73 24.45 10.35
N ARG A 17 -7.65 23.66 9.75
CA ARG A 17 -8.94 23.32 10.38
C ARG A 17 -8.74 22.52 11.68
N ARG A 18 -7.84 21.54 11.67
CA ARG A 18 -7.46 20.75 12.86
C ARG A 18 -6.87 21.65 13.95
N GLU A 19 -5.88 22.46 13.60
CA GLU A 19 -5.23 23.39 14.53
C GLU A 19 -6.23 24.39 15.13
N HIS A 20 -7.13 24.94 14.32
CA HIS A 20 -8.18 25.84 14.80
C HIS A 20 -9.17 25.15 15.74
N ALA A 21 -9.60 23.92 15.43
CA ALA A 21 -10.45 23.14 16.31
C ALA A 21 -9.77 22.82 17.65
N LEU A 22 -8.50 22.43 17.63
CA LEU A 22 -7.70 22.17 18.84
C LEU A 22 -7.52 23.45 19.68
N LEU A 23 -7.25 24.58 19.02
CA LEU A 23 -7.10 25.88 19.69
C LEU A 23 -8.39 26.29 20.41
N ARG A 24 -9.56 26.03 19.81
CA ARG A 24 -10.87 26.23 20.44
C ARG A 24 -11.11 25.30 21.63
N MET A 25 -10.75 24.02 21.51
CA MET A 25 -10.86 23.05 22.61
C MET A 25 -9.93 23.38 23.79
N ARG A 26 -8.81 24.05 23.55
CA ARG A 26 -7.89 24.53 24.60
C ARG A 26 -8.35 25.82 25.27
N GLY A 27 -9.38 26.48 24.75
CA GLY A 27 -9.76 27.82 25.20
C GLY A 27 -8.85 28.93 24.64
N GLY A 28 -7.95 28.60 23.70
CA GLY A 28 -6.92 29.52 23.20
C GLY A 28 -7.44 30.59 22.24
N VAL A 29 -8.70 30.52 21.79
CA VAL A 29 -9.33 31.60 21.01
C VAL A 29 -9.59 32.82 21.91
N THR A 30 -9.83 32.59 23.21
CA THR A 30 -10.10 33.63 24.20
C THR A 30 -9.18 33.42 25.41
N PRO A 31 -7.88 33.76 25.32
CA PRO A 31 -6.89 33.46 26.37
C PRO A 31 -7.27 34.05 27.73
N ASP A 32 -7.85 35.25 27.74
CA ASP A 32 -8.27 35.94 28.97
C ASP A 32 -9.51 35.30 29.62
N LYS A 33 -10.29 34.55 28.84
CA LYS A 33 -11.52 33.84 29.28
C LYS A 33 -11.63 32.50 28.56
N PRO A 34 -10.81 31.49 28.92
CA PRO A 34 -10.68 30.25 28.15
C PRO A 34 -12.00 29.47 28.04
N ASN A 35 -12.85 29.56 29.06
CA ASN A 35 -14.16 28.92 29.08
C ASN A 35 -15.10 29.44 27.99
N GLN A 36 -14.95 30.69 27.53
CA GLN A 36 -15.84 31.27 26.53
C GLN A 36 -15.64 30.71 25.12
N SER A 37 -14.49 30.10 24.84
CA SER A 37 -14.22 29.46 23.55
C SER A 37 -14.38 27.95 23.58
N LYS A 38 -14.21 27.32 24.75
CA LYS A 38 -14.53 25.91 24.98
C LYS A 38 -16.06 25.68 24.87
N PRO A 39 -16.54 24.79 23.98
CA PRO A 39 -17.98 24.66 23.69
C PRO A 39 -18.86 24.42 24.92
N PHE A 40 -18.64 23.32 25.66
CA PHE A 40 -19.48 22.99 26.82
C PHE A 40 -19.27 23.93 28.02
N ALA A 41 -18.06 24.46 28.22
CA ALA A 41 -17.80 25.43 29.26
C ALA A 41 -18.55 26.75 29.00
N ARG A 42 -18.61 27.18 27.73
CA ARG A 42 -19.37 28.36 27.29
C ARG A 42 -20.86 28.17 27.52
N GLU A 43 -21.45 27.05 27.07
CA GLU A 43 -22.88 26.79 27.27
C GLU A 43 -23.22 26.74 28.77
N ARG A 44 -22.36 26.11 29.59
CA ARG A 44 -22.51 26.12 31.05
C ARG A 44 -22.48 27.53 31.63
N GLU A 45 -21.52 28.36 31.25
CA GLU A 45 -21.42 29.74 31.74
C GLU A 45 -22.64 30.57 31.35
N GLN A 46 -23.18 30.38 30.13
CA GLN A 46 -24.41 31.03 29.71
C GLN A 46 -25.59 30.60 30.58
N ILE A 47 -25.78 29.29 30.79
CA ILE A 47 -26.85 28.77 31.66
C ILE A 47 -26.68 29.28 33.10
N GLN A 48 -25.46 29.26 33.63
CA GLN A 48 -25.18 29.75 34.98
C GLN A 48 -25.48 31.24 35.12
N THR A 49 -25.12 32.05 34.12
CA THR A 49 -25.44 33.48 34.06
C THR A 49 -26.95 33.70 34.08
N PHE A 50 -27.71 32.92 33.29
CA PHE A 50 -29.18 32.99 33.30
C PHE A 50 -29.79 32.58 34.65
N ILE A 51 -29.23 31.56 35.31
CA ILE A 51 -29.64 31.15 36.67
C ILE A 51 -29.41 32.30 37.66
N ASP A 52 -28.22 32.88 37.64
CA ASP A 52 -27.79 33.93 38.58
C ASP A 52 -28.60 35.21 38.39
N GLN A 53 -28.92 35.54 37.13
CA GLN A 53 -29.77 36.68 36.75
C GLN A 53 -31.28 36.41 36.93
N LYS A 54 -31.67 35.17 37.27
CA LYS A 54 -33.07 34.70 37.34
C LYS A 54 -33.84 34.85 36.03
N GLU A 55 -33.13 34.88 34.91
CA GLU A 55 -33.65 34.99 33.55
C GLU A 55 -33.77 33.59 32.91
N VAL A 56 -34.37 32.62 33.60
CA VAL A 56 -34.54 31.26 33.04
C VAL A 56 -35.81 31.21 32.18
N PRO A 57 -35.71 31.10 30.84
CA PRO A 57 -36.89 30.96 30.00
C PRO A 57 -37.51 29.57 30.15
N TYR A 58 -38.81 29.51 30.43
CA TYR A 58 -39.59 28.28 30.43
C TYR A 58 -39.87 27.83 28.98
N ARG A 59 -39.65 26.55 28.65
CA ARG A 59 -40.22 25.93 27.45
C ARG A 59 -41.58 25.33 27.79
N LEU A 60 -42.67 26.01 27.42
CA LEU A 60 -44.06 25.59 27.68
C LEU A 60 -44.40 24.20 27.07
N GLU A 61 -43.66 23.81 26.04
CA GLU A 61 -43.73 22.54 25.32
C GLU A 61 -43.41 21.29 26.18
N GLN A 62 -42.81 21.46 27.36
CA GLN A 62 -42.57 20.35 28.31
C GLN A 62 -43.73 20.10 29.29
N VAL A 63 -44.79 20.93 29.29
CA VAL A 63 -45.88 20.87 30.29
C VAL A 63 -47.13 20.15 29.75
N VAL A 64 -47.25 19.95 28.43
CA VAL A 64 -48.47 19.42 27.80
C VAL A 64 -48.14 18.27 26.86
N SER A 65 -48.43 17.04 27.27
CA SER A 65 -48.42 15.86 26.39
C SER A 65 -49.84 15.53 25.92
N VAL A 66 -50.03 15.48 24.59
CA VAL A 66 -51.30 15.05 23.98
C VAL A 66 -51.14 13.63 23.42
N ASP A 67 -51.79 12.66 24.04
CA ASP A 67 -51.82 11.29 23.53
C ASP A 67 -52.73 11.16 22.30
N MET A 68 -52.11 11.26 21.12
CA MET A 68 -52.81 11.18 19.83
C MET A 68 -53.43 9.80 19.55
N ARG A 69 -53.08 8.75 20.31
CA ARG A 69 -53.68 7.41 20.18
C ARG A 69 -55.12 7.39 20.67
N ARG A 70 -55.46 8.25 21.64
CA ARG A 70 -56.81 8.41 22.19
C ARG A 70 -57.71 9.33 21.35
N VAL A 71 -57.18 9.91 20.27
CA VAL A 71 -57.91 10.78 19.36
C VAL A 71 -58.22 10.04 18.06
N THR A 72 -59.52 9.95 17.72
CA THR A 72 -59.98 9.33 16.48
C THR A 72 -59.38 10.02 15.25
N ALA A 73 -58.99 9.24 14.24
CA ALA A 73 -58.24 9.74 13.08
C ALA A 73 -58.90 10.95 12.38
N ARG A 74 -60.24 10.95 12.28
CA ARG A 74 -61.03 12.05 11.70
C ARG A 74 -60.98 13.38 12.47
N ARG A 75 -60.51 13.38 13.73
CA ARG A 75 -60.44 14.58 14.58
C ARG A 75 -59.03 15.10 14.82
N ARG A 76 -57.99 14.43 14.33
CA ARG A 76 -56.57 14.84 14.42
C ARG A 76 -56.26 16.04 13.51
N THR A 77 -56.84 17.18 13.84
CA THR A 77 -56.61 18.44 13.11
C THR A 77 -55.60 19.30 13.86
N PHE A 78 -54.85 20.15 13.15
CA PHE A 78 -53.96 21.15 13.76
C PHE A 78 -54.69 21.98 14.82
N ARG A 79 -55.96 22.33 14.54
CA ARG A 79 -56.84 23.06 15.46
C ARG A 79 -57.15 22.29 16.75
N LEU A 80 -57.20 20.97 16.72
CA LEU A 80 -57.42 20.13 17.90
C LEU A 80 -56.20 20.08 18.82
N VAL A 81 -54.98 20.08 18.26
CA VAL A 81 -53.73 20.15 19.04
C VAL A 81 -53.53 21.56 19.59
N MET A 82 -53.81 22.57 18.78
CA MET A 82 -53.62 23.97 19.17
C MET A 82 -54.68 24.49 20.12
N ARG A 83 -55.91 23.95 20.15
CA ARG A 83 -56.97 24.48 21.01
C ARG A 83 -56.70 24.27 22.51
N PRO A 84 -56.28 23.09 23.01
CA PRO A 84 -55.83 22.90 24.39
C PRO A 84 -54.63 23.76 24.73
N ILE A 85 -53.65 23.86 23.83
CA ILE A 85 -52.45 24.70 24.02
C ILE A 85 -52.83 26.17 24.09
N ALA A 86 -53.64 26.67 23.17
CA ALA A 86 -54.15 28.04 23.17
C ALA A 86 -55.08 28.32 24.36
N GLN A 87 -55.83 27.31 24.83
CA GLN A 87 -56.60 27.41 26.07
C GLN A 87 -55.68 27.46 27.29
N LEU A 88 -54.64 26.62 27.39
CA LEU A 88 -53.62 26.68 28.45
C LEU A 88 -52.86 28.00 28.43
N MET A 89 -52.48 28.50 27.26
CA MET A 89 -51.87 29.82 27.09
C MET A 89 -52.85 30.91 27.52
N ARG A 90 -54.11 30.85 27.08
CA ARG A 90 -55.16 31.80 27.51
C ARG A 90 -55.42 31.72 29.02
N PHE A 91 -55.43 30.53 29.60
CA PHE A 91 -55.66 30.28 31.03
C PHE A 91 -54.46 30.79 31.85
N PHE A 92 -53.24 30.58 31.37
CA PHE A 92 -52.02 31.15 31.93
C PHE A 92 -51.99 32.68 31.85
N LEU A 93 -52.46 33.25 30.74
CA LEU A 93 -52.51 34.71 30.51
C LEU A 93 -53.66 35.38 31.29
N CYS A 94 -54.81 34.74 31.45
CA CYS A 94 -56.00 35.27 32.13
C CYS A 94 -56.03 34.96 33.63
N GLU A 95 -55.54 33.79 34.06
CA GLU A 95 -55.55 33.32 35.45
C GLU A 95 -54.14 33.10 35.98
N ARG A 96 -53.23 34.03 35.63
CA ARG A 96 -51.80 34.02 36.00
C ARG A 96 -51.57 33.71 37.48
N GLN A 97 -52.45 34.17 38.37
CA GLN A 97 -52.32 33.98 39.82
C GLN A 97 -52.57 32.54 40.29
N VAL A 98 -53.33 31.73 39.57
CA VAL A 98 -53.64 30.33 39.94
C VAL A 98 -52.48 29.38 39.58
N PHE A 99 -51.80 29.66 38.48
CA PHE A 99 -50.64 28.87 38.01
C PHE A 99 -49.32 29.30 38.63
N THR A 100 -49.23 30.54 39.10
CA THR A 100 -48.03 31.09 39.73
C THR A 100 -47.53 30.25 40.94
N PRO A 101 -48.37 29.77 41.87
CA PRO A 101 -47.96 28.87 42.95
C PRO A 101 -47.44 27.51 42.45
N ILE A 102 -48.05 26.95 41.42
CA ILE A 102 -47.66 25.65 40.84
C ILE A 102 -46.30 25.76 40.15
N PHE A 103 -46.09 26.76 39.30
CA PHE A 103 -44.78 27.00 38.69
C PHE A 103 -43.70 27.43 39.70
N ARG A 104 -44.07 28.11 40.79
CA ARG A 104 -43.16 28.41 41.91
C ARG A 104 -42.86 27.20 42.80
N SER A 105 -43.66 26.14 42.73
CA SER A 105 -43.44 24.90 43.48
C SER A 105 -42.45 23.94 42.81
N ILE A 106 -42.15 24.16 41.52
CA ILE A 106 -41.06 23.49 40.81
C ILE A 106 -39.78 24.27 41.13
N PRO A 107 -38.79 23.69 41.85
CA PRO A 107 -37.55 24.40 42.12
C PRO A 107 -36.82 24.69 40.80
N ILE A 108 -36.74 25.98 40.44
CA ILE A 108 -36.14 26.51 39.20
C ILE A 108 -34.68 26.07 39.06
N ASP A 109 -34.05 25.77 40.17
CA ASP A 109 -32.68 25.37 40.37
C ASP A 109 -32.38 23.92 39.94
N VAL A 110 -33.35 23.01 39.83
CA VAL A 110 -33.03 21.59 39.57
C VAL A 110 -32.63 21.33 38.11
N PHE A 111 -33.42 21.75 37.12
CA PHE A 111 -33.17 21.39 35.71
C PHE A 111 -31.99 22.14 35.06
N PRO A 112 -31.84 23.48 35.20
CA PRO A 112 -30.67 24.19 34.69
C PRO A 112 -29.36 23.76 35.35
N ARG A 113 -29.35 23.45 36.66
CA ARG A 113 -28.14 22.96 37.34
C ARG A 113 -27.76 21.56 36.90
N ILE A 114 -28.75 20.70 36.63
CA ILE A 114 -28.54 19.42 35.97
C ILE A 114 -27.82 19.65 34.63
N MET A 115 -28.30 20.57 33.78
CA MET A 115 -27.64 20.88 32.50
C MET A 115 -26.23 21.44 32.66
N CYS A 116 -25.98 22.28 33.68
CA CYS A 116 -24.64 22.72 34.04
C CYS A 116 -23.73 21.54 34.44
N ALA A 117 -24.26 20.58 35.21
CA ALA A 117 -23.51 19.40 35.63
C ALA A 117 -23.14 18.50 34.43
N TYR A 118 -24.05 18.28 33.47
CA TYR A 118 -23.74 17.53 32.25
C TYR A 118 -22.76 18.24 31.35
N SER A 119 -22.92 19.56 31.20
CA SER A 119 -21.97 20.37 30.46
C SER A 119 -20.56 20.24 31.06
N ARG A 120 -20.46 20.24 32.40
CA ARG A 120 -19.20 19.99 33.10
C ARG A 120 -18.68 18.57 32.89
N LEU A 121 -19.54 17.55 32.92
CA LEU A 121 -19.15 16.17 32.67
C LEU A 121 -18.54 16.01 31.27
N PHE A 122 -19.22 16.50 30.23
CA PHE A 122 -18.70 16.42 28.86
C PHE A 122 -17.45 17.27 28.66
N GLU A 123 -17.36 18.43 29.31
CA GLU A 123 -16.13 19.23 29.33
C GLU A 123 -14.94 18.42 29.87
N LEU A 124 -15.11 17.76 31.02
CA LEU A 124 -14.07 16.93 31.62
C LEU A 124 -13.72 15.71 30.76
N ALA A 125 -14.73 15.04 30.21
CA ALA A 125 -14.53 13.89 29.34
C ALA A 125 -13.78 14.26 28.05
N LEU A 126 -14.08 15.43 27.46
CA LEU A 126 -13.36 15.92 26.28
C LEU A 126 -11.96 16.42 26.60
N ASP A 127 -11.74 17.01 27.79
CA ASP A 127 -10.40 17.38 28.24
C ASP A 127 -9.53 16.12 28.46
N GLU A 128 -10.10 15.01 28.97
CA GLU A 128 -9.43 13.71 29.07
C GLU A 128 -9.13 13.11 27.70
N MET A 129 -10.11 13.08 26.78
CA MET A 129 -9.89 12.61 25.40
C MET A 129 -8.83 13.44 24.68
N ARG A 130 -8.74 14.74 24.96
CA ARG A 130 -7.66 15.58 24.45
C ARG A 130 -6.31 15.15 25.03
N SER A 131 -6.23 14.88 26.32
CA SER A 131 -4.99 14.38 26.96
C SER A 131 -4.49 13.10 26.29
N ARG A 132 -5.40 12.13 26.08
CA ARG A 132 -5.10 10.88 25.34
C ARG A 132 -4.61 11.18 23.92
N PHE A 133 -5.29 12.06 23.19
CA PHE A 133 -4.90 12.47 21.84
C PHE A 133 -3.51 13.14 21.80
N GLU A 134 -3.19 13.99 22.77
CA GLU A 134 -1.88 14.66 22.87
C GLU A 134 -0.78 13.67 23.23
N SER A 135 -1.07 12.65 24.05
CA SER A 135 -0.11 11.58 24.37
C SER A 135 0.18 10.66 23.18
N ALA A 136 -0.77 10.50 22.26
CA ALA A 136 -0.69 9.61 21.11
C ALA A 136 -0.12 10.26 19.82
N ASP A 137 0.04 11.59 19.81
CA ASP A 137 0.51 12.49 18.72
C ASP A 137 0.34 11.99 17.27
N GLU A 138 1.21 11.06 16.82
CA GLU A 138 1.28 10.52 15.47
C GLU A 138 0.18 9.51 15.11
N VAL A 139 -0.39 8.81 16.09
CA VAL A 139 -1.37 7.71 15.89
C VAL A 139 -2.82 8.22 16.00
N GLY A 140 -3.02 9.30 16.77
CA GLY A 140 -4.34 9.82 17.13
C GLY A 140 -5.11 8.91 18.09
N LEU A 141 -6.41 9.16 18.26
CA LEU A 141 -7.28 8.35 19.12
C LEU A 141 -7.59 7.00 18.49
N ASN A 142 -7.66 5.92 19.29
CA ASN A 142 -8.12 4.61 18.82
C ASN A 142 -9.62 4.66 18.43
N LEU A 143 -10.16 3.53 17.99
CA LEU A 143 -11.55 3.44 17.53
C LEU A 143 -12.56 3.80 18.64
N ALA A 144 -12.39 3.23 19.83
CA ALA A 144 -13.28 3.44 20.96
C ALA A 144 -13.29 4.90 21.44
N ASP A 145 -12.11 5.50 21.61
CA ASP A 145 -11.94 6.90 22.01
C ASP A 145 -12.49 7.86 20.93
N SER A 146 -12.32 7.52 19.64
CA SER A 146 -12.87 8.32 18.54
C SER A 146 -14.40 8.31 18.53
N GLU A 147 -15.03 7.15 18.76
CA GLU A 147 -16.48 7.03 18.92
C GLU A 147 -16.97 7.71 20.19
N ALA A 148 -16.24 7.63 21.31
CA ALA A 148 -16.58 8.30 22.55
C ALA A 148 -16.68 9.83 22.36
N VAL A 149 -15.72 10.43 21.66
CA VAL A 149 -15.76 11.87 21.31
C VAL A 149 -17.00 12.21 20.49
N ALA A 150 -17.35 11.39 19.49
CA ALA A 150 -18.54 11.60 18.68
C ALA A 150 -19.83 11.47 19.50
N ILE A 151 -19.91 10.49 20.40
CA ILE A 151 -21.06 10.29 21.30
C ILE A 151 -21.23 11.49 22.24
N PHE A 152 -20.15 12.02 22.82
CA PHE A 152 -20.24 13.21 23.67
C PHE A 152 -20.76 14.43 22.90
N ASP A 153 -20.31 14.63 21.67
CA ASP A 153 -20.80 15.74 20.83
C ASP A 153 -22.29 15.58 20.50
N ARG A 154 -22.72 14.37 20.13
CA ARG A 154 -24.12 14.03 19.85
C ARG A 154 -25.01 14.20 21.08
N LEU A 155 -24.60 13.67 22.23
CA LEU A 155 -25.36 13.79 23.49
C LEU A 155 -25.45 15.25 23.94
N GLY A 156 -24.37 16.02 23.80
CA GLY A 156 -24.37 17.45 24.02
C GLY A 156 -25.40 18.18 23.15
N GLY A 157 -25.38 17.92 21.85
CA GLY A 157 -26.35 18.47 20.91
C GLY A 157 -27.79 18.11 21.26
N TYR A 158 -28.06 16.85 21.63
CA TYR A 158 -29.39 16.41 22.07
C TYR A 158 -29.83 17.13 23.35
N ILE A 159 -28.94 17.25 24.33
CA ILE A 159 -29.22 17.90 25.62
C ILE A 159 -29.67 19.37 25.45
N PHE A 160 -29.02 20.14 24.57
CA PHE A 160 -29.37 21.56 24.38
C PHE A 160 -30.52 21.79 23.40
N THR A 161 -30.73 20.89 22.44
CA THR A 161 -31.72 21.10 21.36
C THR A 161 -32.98 20.26 21.50
N GLY A 162 -32.93 19.15 22.24
CA GLY A 162 -34.00 18.14 22.32
C GLY A 162 -34.26 17.41 21.00
N SER A 163 -33.39 17.56 19.99
CA SER A 163 -33.67 17.07 18.64
C SER A 163 -33.16 15.64 18.42
N ASP A 164 -34.07 14.74 18.04
CA ASP A 164 -33.77 13.34 17.70
C ASP A 164 -32.74 13.16 16.58
N ARG A 165 -32.44 14.19 15.79
CA ARG A 165 -31.37 14.16 14.77
C ARG A 165 -29.99 13.88 15.38
N HIS A 166 -29.81 14.19 16.66
CA HIS A 166 -28.58 13.92 17.41
C HIS A 166 -28.55 12.49 17.97
N LEU A 167 -29.62 11.71 17.81
CA LEU A 167 -29.72 10.33 18.31
C LEU A 167 -29.78 9.30 17.17
N PRO A 168 -28.68 9.08 16.42
CA PRO A 168 -28.63 8.09 15.36
C PRO A 168 -28.88 6.68 15.92
N GLY A 169 -30.10 6.19 15.69
CA GLY A 169 -30.60 4.96 16.30
C GLY A 169 -29.92 3.68 15.84
N ARG A 170 -29.08 3.70 14.79
CA ARG A 170 -28.28 2.53 14.39
C ARG A 170 -27.17 2.24 15.41
N VAL A 171 -26.50 3.27 15.92
CA VAL A 171 -25.36 3.12 16.86
C VAL A 171 -25.81 3.28 18.32
N LEU A 172 -26.63 4.27 18.63
CA LEU A 172 -26.97 4.59 20.01
C LEU A 172 -28.05 3.67 20.62
N ARG A 173 -28.76 2.89 19.80
CA ARG A 173 -29.76 1.93 20.30
C ARG A 173 -29.10 0.66 20.86
N PRO A 174 -28.15 0.01 20.17
CA PRO A 174 -27.38 -1.10 20.77
C PRO A 174 -26.70 -0.75 22.10
N LEU A 175 -26.25 0.50 22.26
CA LEU A 175 -25.64 1.01 23.50
C LEU A 175 -26.65 1.25 24.64
N GLY A 176 -27.95 1.10 24.40
CA GLY A 176 -29.01 1.37 25.37
C GLY A 176 -29.29 2.86 25.61
N THR A 177 -28.63 3.75 24.87
CA THR A 177 -28.73 5.21 25.05
C THR A 177 -30.13 5.72 24.72
N VAL A 178 -30.68 5.28 23.58
CA VAL A 178 -32.00 5.75 23.09
C VAL A 178 -33.13 5.30 24.02
N GLU A 179 -33.11 4.05 24.46
CA GLU A 179 -34.09 3.47 25.39
C GLU A 179 -34.06 4.17 26.74
N SER A 180 -32.86 4.45 27.26
CA SER A 180 -32.71 5.17 28.52
C SER A 180 -33.32 6.57 28.43
N LEU A 181 -32.98 7.33 27.38
CA LEU A 181 -33.51 8.67 27.14
C LEU A 181 -35.04 8.67 26.97
N ARG A 182 -35.60 7.71 26.22
CA ARG A 182 -37.06 7.58 26.01
C ARG A 182 -37.82 7.28 27.31
N ARG A 183 -37.19 6.61 28.27
CA ARG A 183 -37.77 6.32 29.59
C ARG A 183 -37.58 7.47 30.58
N GLY A 184 -37.07 8.62 30.13
CA GLY A 184 -36.73 9.75 31.00
C GLY A 184 -35.49 9.52 31.85
N GLY A 185 -34.71 8.49 31.53
CA GLY A 185 -33.43 8.18 32.16
C GLY A 185 -32.27 8.96 31.55
N TRP A 186 -31.11 8.84 32.20
CA TRP A 186 -29.85 9.44 31.76
C TRP A 186 -29.29 8.76 30.51
N PRO A 187 -28.52 9.45 29.64
CA PRO A 187 -27.78 8.77 28.58
C PRO A 187 -26.95 7.63 29.19
N TYR A 188 -27.28 6.41 28.80
CA TYR A 188 -26.58 5.21 29.18
C TYR A 188 -25.74 4.74 28.00
N ILE A 189 -24.53 4.31 28.27
CA ILE A 189 -23.64 3.68 27.30
C ILE A 189 -23.25 2.35 27.94
N ASP A 190 -23.63 1.24 27.31
CA ASP A 190 -23.27 -0.09 27.78
C ASP A 190 -21.74 -0.26 27.76
N PRO A 191 -21.07 -0.34 28.93
CA PRO A 191 -19.61 -0.48 29.00
C PRO A 191 -19.13 -1.83 28.49
N THR A 192 -20.03 -2.81 28.32
CA THR A 192 -19.67 -4.10 27.72
C THR A 192 -19.57 -4.04 26.19
N ILE A 193 -20.12 -2.98 25.58
CA ILE A 193 -20.03 -2.73 24.13
C ILE A 193 -19.02 -1.63 23.82
N LEU A 194 -19.05 -0.53 24.58
CA LEU A 194 -18.09 0.57 24.47
C LEU A 194 -17.63 1.01 25.86
N ASP A 195 -16.40 0.63 26.22
CA ASP A 195 -15.78 1.08 27.45
C ASP A 195 -14.85 2.27 27.15
N ILE A 196 -15.37 3.46 27.45
CA ILE A 196 -14.64 4.72 27.32
C ILE A 196 -13.44 4.80 28.28
N GLY A 197 -13.51 4.11 29.43
CA GLY A 197 -12.46 4.09 30.43
C GLY A 197 -11.22 3.36 29.92
N SER A 198 -11.40 2.12 29.44
CA SER A 198 -10.33 1.27 28.93
C SER A 198 -9.98 1.48 27.45
N GLY A 199 -10.82 2.19 26.68
CA GLY A 199 -10.63 2.38 25.25
C GLY A 199 -10.97 1.12 24.44
N PHE A 200 -11.92 0.32 24.92
CA PHE A 200 -12.34 -0.94 24.30
C PHE A 200 -13.68 -0.80 23.57
N VAL A 201 -13.81 -1.50 22.44
CA VAL A 201 -15.06 -1.65 21.69
C VAL A 201 -15.27 -3.11 21.28
N ASP A 202 -16.45 -3.64 21.55
CA ASP A 202 -16.86 -4.99 21.10
C ASP A 202 -17.45 -4.91 19.69
N LEU A 203 -16.65 -5.23 18.68
CA LEU A 203 -17.07 -5.23 17.28
C LEU A 203 -18.08 -6.32 16.93
N GLN A 204 -18.15 -7.43 17.68
CA GLN A 204 -19.13 -8.49 17.40
C GLN A 204 -20.54 -8.02 17.74
N ARG A 205 -20.67 -7.18 18.78
CA ARG A 205 -21.93 -6.57 19.19
C ARG A 205 -22.14 -5.18 18.59
N TRP A 206 -21.13 -4.62 17.92
CA TRP A 206 -21.22 -3.32 17.26
C TRP A 206 -22.08 -3.40 15.99
N PRO A 207 -22.93 -2.39 15.73
CA PRO A 207 -23.74 -2.36 14.52
C PRO A 207 -22.89 -2.26 13.24
N MET A 208 -23.14 -3.16 12.31
CA MET A 208 -22.45 -3.24 11.03
C MET A 208 -23.27 -2.60 9.91
N SER A 209 -22.57 -2.01 8.94
CA SER A 209 -23.14 -1.49 7.71
C SER A 209 -23.48 -2.67 6.79
N PRO A 210 -24.74 -2.80 6.34
CA PRO A 210 -25.12 -3.88 5.43
C PRO A 210 -24.54 -3.69 4.02
N GLU A 211 -24.14 -2.47 3.66
CA GLU A 211 -23.58 -2.15 2.33
C GLU A 211 -22.09 -2.46 2.25
N THR A 212 -21.34 -2.18 3.33
CA THR A 212 -19.88 -2.27 3.33
C THR A 212 -19.34 -3.41 4.19
N GLY A 213 -20.18 -4.07 4.98
CA GLY A 213 -19.75 -5.09 5.94
C GLY A 213 -18.87 -4.56 7.07
N ARG A 214 -18.76 -3.23 7.23
CA ARG A 214 -17.90 -2.57 8.24
C ARG A 214 -18.70 -2.03 9.43
N PRO A 215 -18.06 -1.77 10.58
CA PRO A 215 -18.70 -1.07 11.69
C PRO A 215 -19.32 0.26 11.25
N THR A 216 -20.55 0.53 11.66
CA THR A 216 -21.17 1.86 11.49
C THR A 216 -20.60 2.79 12.55
N LEU A 217 -19.83 3.80 12.14
CA LEU A 217 -19.09 4.68 13.04
C LEU A 217 -19.67 6.09 13.03
N LEU A 218 -19.91 6.66 14.21
CA LEU A 218 -20.44 8.02 14.35
C LEU A 218 -19.39 9.08 14.03
N HIS A 219 -18.14 8.83 14.37
CA HIS A 219 -17.09 9.83 14.19
C HIS A 219 -16.73 10.05 12.73
N THR A 220 -16.96 9.07 11.84
CA THR A 220 -16.66 9.19 10.40
C THR A 220 -17.60 10.19 9.72
N ASP A 221 -18.87 10.26 10.14
CA ASP A 221 -19.82 11.26 9.65
C ASP A 221 -19.42 12.69 10.09
N GLU A 222 -18.95 12.84 11.32
CA GLU A 222 -18.42 14.13 11.81
C GLU A 222 -17.15 14.55 11.05
N LEU A 223 -16.26 13.59 10.78
CA LEU A 223 -15.09 13.82 9.96
C LEU A 223 -15.46 14.23 8.53
N ARG A 224 -16.46 13.57 7.94
CA ARG A 224 -16.94 13.86 6.59
C ARG A 224 -17.49 15.28 6.51
N PHE A 225 -18.27 15.70 7.51
CA PHE A 225 -18.80 17.05 7.60
C PHE A 225 -17.71 18.12 7.75
N HIS A 226 -16.73 17.91 8.64
CA HIS A 226 -15.73 18.94 8.94
C HIS A 226 -14.52 18.96 7.99
N TYR A 227 -14.14 17.81 7.44
CA TYR A 227 -12.88 17.62 6.70
C TYR A 227 -13.08 17.02 5.31
N GLY A 228 -14.28 16.56 4.96
CA GLY A 228 -14.62 15.99 3.66
C GLY A 228 -14.55 14.47 3.60
N ALA A 229 -15.14 13.90 2.55
CA ALA A 229 -15.31 12.45 2.38
C ALA A 229 -13.99 11.67 2.32
N VAL A 230 -12.96 12.22 1.65
CA VAL A 230 -11.64 11.59 1.51
C VAL A 230 -10.96 11.40 2.87
N VAL A 231 -11.00 12.42 3.73
CA VAL A 231 -10.38 12.36 5.07
C VAL A 231 -11.13 11.38 5.98
N ALA A 232 -12.46 11.37 5.89
CA ALA A 232 -13.29 10.43 6.65
C ALA A 232 -13.01 8.97 6.25
N ALA A 233 -13.03 8.67 4.95
CA ALA A 233 -12.76 7.32 4.43
C ALA A 233 -11.35 6.84 4.77
N SER A 234 -10.34 7.72 4.65
CA SER A 234 -8.97 7.40 5.05
C SER A 234 -8.87 7.07 6.53
N ARG A 235 -9.53 7.84 7.41
CA ARG A 235 -9.47 7.60 8.86
C ARG A 235 -10.22 6.33 9.26
N GLU A 236 -11.36 6.07 8.62
CA GLU A 236 -12.12 4.83 8.81
C GLU A 236 -11.24 3.61 8.49
N SER A 237 -10.55 3.61 7.34
CA SER A 237 -9.64 2.54 6.97
C SER A 237 -8.41 2.42 7.88
N ASP A 238 -7.82 3.54 8.34
CA ASP A 238 -6.70 3.49 9.29
C ASP A 238 -7.11 2.83 10.62
N LEU A 239 -8.27 3.20 11.17
CA LEU A 239 -8.77 2.65 12.42
C LEU A 239 -9.17 1.18 12.28
N TRP A 240 -9.78 0.82 11.15
CA TRP A 240 -10.14 -0.56 10.88
C TRP A 240 -8.92 -1.46 10.70
N LEU A 241 -7.91 -1.02 9.93
CA LEU A 241 -6.64 -1.75 9.81
C LEU A 241 -5.91 -1.87 11.15
N SER A 242 -5.93 -0.81 11.98
CA SER A 242 -5.41 -0.86 13.35
C SER A 242 -6.13 -1.92 14.18
N GLN A 243 -7.46 -1.99 14.08
CA GLN A 243 -8.25 -2.96 14.83
C GLN A 243 -7.99 -4.40 14.37
N LEU A 244 -7.95 -4.65 13.05
CA LEU A 244 -7.53 -5.94 12.50
C LEU A 244 -6.13 -6.33 12.96
N SER A 245 -5.24 -5.34 13.07
CA SER A 245 -3.89 -5.57 13.61
C SER A 245 -3.94 -5.95 15.09
N ASP A 246 -4.82 -5.36 15.90
CA ASP A 246 -4.91 -5.56 17.36
C ASP A 246 -5.62 -6.83 17.78
N GLU A 247 -6.70 -7.21 17.10
CA GLU A 247 -7.39 -8.49 17.33
C GLU A 247 -6.55 -9.69 16.87
N GLY A 248 -5.60 -9.45 15.97
CA GLY A 248 -4.67 -10.44 15.46
C GLY A 248 -5.31 -11.35 14.39
N ILE A 249 -4.62 -11.53 13.28
CA ILE A 249 -5.05 -12.46 12.23
C ILE A 249 -4.78 -13.88 12.71
N THR A 250 -5.85 -14.65 12.88
CA THR A 250 -5.80 -16.03 13.41
C THR A 250 -6.07 -17.10 12.35
N SER A 251 -6.56 -16.70 11.17
CA SER A 251 -6.83 -17.60 10.04
C SER A 251 -6.22 -17.08 8.73
N PRO A 252 -5.94 -17.97 7.76
CA PRO A 252 -5.50 -17.57 6.42
C PRO A 252 -6.52 -16.69 5.67
N GLU A 253 -7.82 -16.91 5.86
CA GLU A 253 -8.88 -16.11 5.22
C GLU A 253 -8.83 -14.66 5.71
N ALA A 254 -8.68 -14.45 7.02
CA ALA A 254 -8.50 -13.11 7.59
C ALA A 254 -7.22 -12.42 7.08
N MET A 255 -6.18 -13.20 6.72
CA MET A 255 -4.97 -12.68 6.07
C MET A 255 -5.25 -12.17 4.66
N ILE A 256 -6.03 -12.93 3.87
CA ILE A 256 -6.43 -12.56 2.52
C ILE A 256 -7.28 -11.28 2.57
N ASP A 257 -8.26 -11.21 3.46
CA ASP A 257 -9.14 -10.05 3.63
C ASP A 257 -8.35 -8.81 4.05
N PHE A 258 -7.41 -8.95 4.99
CA PHE A 258 -6.54 -7.85 5.40
C PHE A 258 -5.70 -7.33 4.24
N VAL A 259 -5.05 -8.21 3.45
CA VAL A 259 -4.24 -7.80 2.31
C VAL A 259 -5.10 -7.18 1.22
N ALA A 260 -6.31 -7.71 0.99
CA ALA A 260 -7.27 -7.14 0.06
C ALA A 260 -7.58 -5.69 0.40
N GLU A 261 -7.89 -5.44 1.66
CA GLU A 261 -8.21 -4.13 2.17
C GLU A 261 -6.99 -3.19 2.20
N LEU A 262 -5.82 -3.68 2.63
CA LEU A 262 -4.58 -2.92 2.65
C LEU A 262 -4.24 -2.40 1.26
N ILE A 263 -4.32 -3.24 0.22
CA ILE A 263 -3.93 -2.85 -1.14
C ILE A 263 -4.99 -1.92 -1.75
N GLU A 264 -6.26 -2.32 -1.71
CA GLU A 264 -7.34 -1.58 -2.38
C GLU A 264 -7.65 -0.24 -1.70
N ARG A 265 -7.69 -0.23 -0.36
CA ARG A 265 -8.18 0.92 0.41
C ARG A 265 -7.07 1.81 0.95
N ARG A 266 -5.82 1.32 0.96
CA ARG A 266 -4.67 2.10 1.46
C ARG A 266 -3.58 2.29 0.42
N TRP A 267 -3.01 1.22 -0.12
CA TRP A 267 -1.89 1.33 -1.06
C TRP A 267 -2.30 2.05 -2.36
N VAL A 268 -3.41 1.67 -3.00
CA VAL A 268 -3.88 2.29 -4.25
C VAL A 268 -4.17 3.79 -4.04
N PRO A 269 -4.97 4.22 -3.05
CA PRO A 269 -5.25 5.64 -2.82
C PRO A 269 -4.02 6.45 -2.42
N ASP A 270 -3.17 5.92 -1.52
CA ASP A 270 -1.97 6.63 -1.06
C ASP A 270 -0.98 6.86 -2.21
N THR A 271 -0.76 5.82 -3.01
CA THR A 271 0.14 5.87 -4.17
C THR A 271 -0.41 6.80 -5.24
N ARG A 272 -1.73 6.76 -5.49
CA ARG A 272 -2.42 7.68 -6.41
C ARG A 272 -2.26 9.13 -5.96
N CYS A 273 -2.53 9.41 -4.70
CA CYS A 273 -2.42 10.74 -4.12
C CYS A 273 -0.97 11.26 -4.15
N PHE A 274 0.01 10.38 -3.87
CA PHE A 274 1.42 10.69 -3.98
C PHE A 274 1.78 11.11 -5.41
N MET A 275 1.46 10.28 -6.41
CA MET A 275 1.76 10.53 -7.82
C MET A 275 1.14 11.86 -8.27
N ALA A 276 -0.16 12.05 -8.02
CA ALA A 276 -0.85 13.27 -8.43
C ALA A 276 -0.25 14.53 -7.79
N ARG A 277 0.08 14.47 -6.49
CA ARG A 277 0.70 15.60 -5.79
C ARG A 277 2.07 15.93 -6.37
N GLN A 278 2.89 14.94 -6.71
CA GLN A 278 4.22 15.18 -7.28
C GLN A 278 4.14 15.69 -8.72
N LEU A 279 3.25 15.15 -9.54
CA LEU A 279 3.04 15.58 -10.92
C LEU A 279 2.46 17.00 -10.96
N ARG A 280 1.42 17.31 -10.18
CA ARG A 280 0.84 18.66 -10.09
C ARG A 280 1.87 19.70 -9.65
N LYS A 281 2.73 19.36 -8.68
CA LYS A 281 3.87 20.21 -8.28
C LYS A 281 4.85 20.47 -9.43
N LYS A 282 5.08 19.51 -10.31
CA LYS A 282 5.98 19.67 -11.45
C LYS A 282 5.33 20.48 -12.57
N ILE A 283 4.05 20.26 -12.85
CA ILE A 283 3.25 21.06 -13.81
C ILE A 283 3.28 22.54 -13.41
N HIS A 284 3.12 22.85 -12.13
CA HIS A 284 3.04 24.23 -11.63
C HIS A 284 4.39 24.86 -11.25
N ARG A 285 5.52 24.16 -11.40
CA ARG A 285 6.84 24.68 -11.00
C ARG A 285 7.47 25.52 -12.10
N SER A 286 7.41 26.85 -11.94
CA SER A 286 8.26 27.79 -12.67
C SER A 286 9.68 27.72 -12.09
N THR A 287 10.66 27.21 -12.84
CA THR A 287 12.07 27.25 -12.40
C THR A 287 12.66 28.61 -12.74
N PRO A 288 13.49 29.23 -11.88
CA PRO A 288 14.31 30.37 -12.30
C PRO A 288 15.24 29.92 -13.45
N GLY A 289 15.07 30.50 -14.64
CA GLY A 289 15.90 30.21 -15.82
C GLY A 289 15.48 29.01 -16.68
N GLY A 290 14.34 28.37 -16.42
CA GLY A 290 13.71 27.40 -17.34
C GLY A 290 12.56 28.05 -18.11
N ALA A 291 12.30 27.60 -19.35
CA ALA A 291 11.11 28.01 -20.09
C ALA A 291 9.86 27.70 -19.26
N LEU A 292 9.00 28.70 -19.04
CA LEU A 292 7.69 28.47 -18.44
C LEU A 292 6.84 27.63 -19.39
N LEU A 293 6.08 26.69 -18.83
CA LEU A 293 5.03 26.02 -19.58
C LEU A 293 4.00 27.05 -20.03
N SER A 294 3.43 26.84 -21.22
CA SER A 294 2.33 27.68 -21.67
C SER A 294 1.12 27.44 -20.77
N SER A 295 0.20 28.42 -20.71
CA SER A 295 -1.04 28.26 -19.96
C SER A 295 -1.86 27.08 -20.48
N ASP A 296 -1.78 26.77 -21.77
CA ASP A 296 -2.49 25.67 -22.40
C ASP A 296 -1.89 24.30 -22.01
N ASP A 297 -0.56 24.21 -21.89
CA ASP A 297 0.12 23.00 -21.42
C ASP A 297 -0.22 22.72 -19.95
N ILE A 298 -0.24 23.74 -19.09
CA ILE A 298 -0.64 23.59 -17.69
C ILE A 298 -2.07 23.05 -17.61
N LEU A 299 -3.00 23.61 -18.39
CA LEU A 299 -4.38 23.15 -18.44
C LEU A 299 -4.51 21.72 -18.99
N ALA A 300 -3.74 21.36 -20.01
CA ALA A 300 -3.73 20.01 -20.57
C ALA A 300 -3.22 18.98 -19.55
N GLY A 301 -2.10 19.28 -18.88
CA GLY A 301 -1.53 18.44 -17.83
C GLY A 301 -2.46 18.28 -16.62
N ASP A 302 -3.12 19.36 -16.18
CA ASP A 302 -4.10 19.28 -15.08
C ASP A 302 -5.33 18.45 -15.45
N ARG A 303 -5.83 18.55 -16.69
CA ARG A 303 -6.95 17.72 -17.16
C ARG A 303 -6.57 16.25 -17.25
N ALA A 304 -5.41 15.95 -17.81
CA ALA A 304 -4.91 14.58 -17.91
C ALA A 304 -4.73 13.95 -16.53
N LEU A 305 -4.17 14.71 -15.58
CA LEU A 305 -3.98 14.25 -14.22
C LEU A 305 -5.32 14.07 -13.50
N ALA A 306 -6.27 15.00 -13.64
CA ALA A 306 -7.60 14.86 -13.06
C ALA A 306 -8.34 13.64 -13.62
N ALA A 307 -8.27 13.40 -14.94
CA ALA A 307 -8.87 12.22 -15.56
C ALA A 307 -8.27 10.93 -14.97
N TRP A 308 -6.94 10.87 -14.82
CA TRP A 308 -6.28 9.72 -14.19
C TRP A 308 -6.62 9.54 -12.70
N GLU A 309 -6.81 10.63 -11.95
CA GLU A 309 -7.23 10.56 -10.54
C GLU A 309 -8.63 9.92 -10.37
N GLU A 310 -9.53 10.11 -11.34
CA GLU A 310 -10.89 9.56 -11.37
C GLU A 310 -10.97 8.13 -11.94
N GLU A 311 -9.88 7.59 -12.51
CA GLU A 311 -9.85 6.21 -13.02
C GLU A 311 -10.09 5.20 -11.89
N ALA A 312 -10.90 4.17 -12.18
CA ALA A 312 -11.10 3.05 -11.27
C ALA A 312 -9.80 2.24 -11.09
N TYR A 313 -9.06 2.03 -12.18
CA TYR A 313 -7.84 1.23 -12.25
C TYR A 313 -6.62 2.06 -12.74
N PRO A 314 -6.14 3.02 -11.94
CA PRO A 314 -5.11 3.97 -12.35
C PRO A 314 -3.72 3.34 -12.59
N PHE A 315 -3.48 2.14 -12.07
CA PHE A 315 -2.20 1.43 -12.15
C PHE A 315 -2.14 0.39 -13.29
N ARG A 316 -3.03 0.54 -14.28
CA ARG A 316 -2.96 -0.15 -15.56
C ARG A 316 -2.06 0.58 -16.56
N ILE A 317 -1.48 -0.15 -17.49
CA ILE A 317 -0.68 0.41 -18.57
C ILE A 317 -1.51 1.33 -19.45
N GLU A 318 -2.77 1.01 -19.75
CA GLU A 318 -3.58 1.91 -20.59
C GLU A 318 -3.89 3.24 -19.90
N ALA A 319 -4.11 3.21 -18.57
CA ALA A 319 -4.29 4.43 -17.78
C ALA A 319 -3.00 5.26 -17.72
N LEU A 320 -1.83 4.60 -17.61
CA LEU A 320 -0.52 5.26 -17.67
C LEU A 320 -0.26 5.87 -19.05
N ASP A 321 -0.60 5.18 -20.13
CA ASP A 321 -0.38 5.67 -21.49
C ASP A 321 -1.27 6.88 -21.78
N ARG A 322 -2.54 6.88 -21.33
CA ARG A 322 -3.39 8.08 -21.37
C ARG A 322 -2.79 9.24 -20.58
N LEU A 323 -2.28 8.98 -19.38
CA LEU A 323 -1.61 9.99 -18.56
C LEU A 323 -0.36 10.54 -19.25
N ARG A 324 0.48 9.67 -19.83
CA ARG A 324 1.69 10.05 -20.58
C ARG A 324 1.36 10.95 -21.77
N LEU A 325 0.40 10.54 -22.60
CA LEU A 325 -0.06 11.32 -23.75
C LEU A 325 -0.55 12.71 -23.33
N GLY A 326 -1.25 12.81 -22.21
CA GLY A 326 -1.70 14.10 -21.68
C GLY A 326 -0.59 14.96 -21.08
N LEU A 327 0.54 14.37 -20.67
CA LEU A 327 1.70 15.07 -20.11
C LEU A 327 2.78 15.37 -21.15
N GLU A 328 2.79 14.72 -22.32
CA GLU A 328 3.74 14.96 -23.43
C GLU A 328 3.83 16.43 -23.85
N PRO A 329 2.73 17.20 -23.96
CA PRO A 329 2.80 18.63 -24.28
C PRO A 329 3.54 19.46 -23.21
N CYS A 330 3.59 18.95 -21.98
CA CYS A 330 3.93 19.70 -20.78
C CYS A 330 5.44 19.72 -20.44
N SER A 331 6.34 19.58 -21.43
CA SER A 331 7.82 19.51 -21.32
C SER A 331 8.40 18.11 -21.05
N PRO A 332 9.60 17.80 -21.59
CA PRO A 332 10.34 16.56 -21.29
C PRO A 332 10.62 16.31 -19.79
N ARG A 333 10.47 17.33 -18.93
CA ARG A 333 10.62 17.21 -17.47
C ARG A 333 9.50 16.43 -16.78
N LEU A 334 8.37 16.23 -17.47
CA LEU A 334 7.24 15.43 -17.02
C LEU A 334 7.24 14.02 -17.64
N CYS A 335 8.29 13.67 -18.40
CA CYS A 335 8.48 12.31 -18.88
C CYS A 335 8.52 11.34 -17.70
N ILE A 336 7.70 10.31 -17.79
CA ILE A 336 7.67 9.20 -16.84
C ILE A 336 8.47 8.08 -17.49
N ASP A 337 9.71 7.90 -17.07
CA ASP A 337 10.61 6.89 -17.61
C ASP A 337 10.21 5.48 -17.12
N THR A 338 10.45 4.47 -17.94
CA THR A 338 10.26 3.07 -17.55
C THR A 338 11.60 2.48 -17.13
N GLN A 339 11.67 2.05 -15.87
CA GLN A 339 12.80 1.26 -15.34
C GLN A 339 12.69 -0.20 -15.79
N ASP A 340 13.71 -0.99 -15.48
CA ASP A 340 13.73 -2.42 -15.77
C ASP A 340 12.45 -3.11 -15.26
N PRO A 341 11.75 -3.85 -16.13
CA PRO A 341 10.53 -4.54 -15.75
C PRO A 341 10.84 -5.65 -14.75
N ARG A 342 9.86 -5.95 -13.89
CA ARG A 342 9.95 -7.00 -12.87
C ARG A 342 8.71 -7.88 -12.92
N THR A 343 8.80 -9.14 -12.54
CA THR A 343 7.60 -9.97 -12.34
C THR A 343 6.77 -9.44 -11.16
N ARG A 344 5.44 -9.59 -11.20
CA ARG A 344 4.59 -9.20 -10.07
C ARG A 344 4.94 -10.00 -8.82
N HIS A 345 5.29 -11.28 -8.97
CA HIS A 345 5.72 -12.16 -7.88
C HIS A 345 6.96 -11.58 -7.17
N ASP A 346 8.01 -11.26 -7.91
CA ASP A 346 9.25 -10.71 -7.33
C ASP A 346 9.02 -9.33 -6.73
N HIS A 347 8.12 -8.52 -7.31
CA HIS A 347 7.71 -7.26 -6.72
C HIS A 347 7.04 -7.44 -5.35
N ALA A 348 6.05 -8.33 -5.26
CA ALA A 348 5.35 -8.63 -4.01
C ALA A 348 6.31 -9.17 -2.94
N HIS A 349 7.20 -10.09 -3.33
CA HIS A 349 8.21 -10.64 -2.43
C HIS A 349 9.18 -9.57 -1.92
N ASN A 350 9.65 -8.68 -2.81
CA ASN A 350 10.52 -7.58 -2.43
C ASN A 350 9.81 -6.57 -1.51
N LEU A 351 8.56 -6.22 -1.83
CA LEU A 351 7.74 -5.32 -1.01
C LEU A 351 7.58 -5.86 0.42
N VAL A 352 7.14 -7.12 0.56
CA VAL A 352 6.94 -7.76 1.86
C VAL A 352 8.25 -7.89 2.63
N HIS A 353 9.33 -8.28 1.95
CA HIS A 353 10.67 -8.35 2.55
C HIS A 353 11.15 -6.99 3.07
N LEU A 354 11.01 -5.92 2.28
CA LEU A 354 11.42 -4.57 2.69
C LEU A 354 10.55 -4.02 3.82
N VAL A 355 9.26 -4.34 3.85
CA VAL A 355 8.38 -4.03 4.98
C VAL A 355 8.86 -4.75 6.24
N HIS A 356 9.15 -6.05 6.14
CA HIS A 356 9.68 -6.84 7.25
C HIS A 356 11.01 -6.28 7.79
N GLN A 357 11.86 -5.73 6.91
CA GLN A 357 13.11 -5.08 7.29
C GLN A 357 12.98 -3.61 7.73
N LYS A 358 11.76 -3.05 7.80
CA LYS A 358 11.49 -1.63 8.06
C LYS A 358 12.15 -0.67 7.07
N GLN A 359 12.25 -1.08 5.82
CA GLN A 359 12.84 -0.33 4.70
C GLN A 359 11.82 -0.04 3.58
N ALA A 360 10.54 0.06 3.93
CA ALA A 360 9.44 0.25 2.98
C ALA A 360 9.43 1.61 2.25
N GLY A 361 10.31 2.56 2.58
CA GLY A 361 10.38 3.88 1.95
C GLY A 361 10.65 3.86 0.44
N ILE A 362 11.10 2.72 -0.08
CA ILE A 362 11.25 2.44 -1.52
C ILE A 362 9.88 2.32 -2.22
N HIS A 363 8.87 1.79 -1.52
CA HIS A 363 7.53 1.52 -2.03
C HIS A 363 6.43 2.43 -1.45
N ALA A 364 6.75 3.18 -0.40
CA ALA A 364 5.81 4.00 0.33
C ALA A 364 6.28 5.45 0.43
N CYS A 365 5.35 6.38 0.28
CA CYS A 365 5.63 7.77 0.60
C CYS A 365 5.78 7.95 2.12
N LYS A 366 6.52 8.98 2.56
CA LYS A 366 6.79 9.22 3.99
C LYS A 366 5.53 9.34 4.87
N ALA A 367 4.39 9.70 4.28
CA ALA A 367 3.13 9.88 5.01
C ALA A 367 2.24 8.63 5.02
N ALA A 368 2.64 7.54 4.35
CA ALA A 368 1.87 6.31 4.29
C ALA A 368 2.06 5.51 5.59
N THR A 369 0.95 5.04 6.17
CA THR A 369 0.93 4.25 7.42
C THR A 369 0.77 2.74 7.16
N TRP A 370 0.35 2.35 5.96
CA TRP A 370 0.17 0.95 5.57
C TRP A 370 1.41 0.06 5.79
N PRO A 371 2.67 0.53 5.61
CA PRO A 371 3.82 -0.33 5.84
C PRO A 371 3.95 -0.75 7.30
N ASP A 372 3.64 0.16 8.24
CA ASP A 372 3.70 -0.13 9.67
C ASP A 372 2.59 -1.11 10.06
N SER A 373 1.36 -0.90 9.53
CA SER A 373 0.24 -1.84 9.73
C SER A 373 0.57 -3.25 9.22
N LEU A 374 1.18 -3.35 8.03
CA LEU A 374 1.61 -4.64 7.48
C LEU A 374 2.74 -5.27 8.31
N TYR A 375 3.71 -4.47 8.77
CA TYR A 375 4.77 -4.96 9.64
C TYR A 375 4.23 -5.52 10.96
N ASP A 376 3.35 -4.79 11.64
CA ASP A 376 2.82 -5.16 12.95
C ASP A 376 2.01 -6.46 12.86
N ILE A 377 1.19 -6.62 11.82
CA ILE A 377 0.42 -7.84 11.64
C ILE A 377 1.30 -9.03 11.26
N MET A 378 2.32 -8.83 10.43
CA MET A 378 3.30 -9.87 10.10
C MET A 378 4.04 -10.34 11.36
N ALA A 379 4.41 -9.41 12.24
CA ALA A 379 5.08 -9.71 13.51
C ALA A 379 4.17 -10.49 14.47
N LYS A 380 2.89 -10.08 14.60
CA LYS A 380 1.89 -10.80 15.42
C LYS A 380 1.62 -12.20 14.88
N TRP A 381 1.41 -12.34 13.58
CA TRP A 381 1.25 -13.65 12.91
C TRP A 381 2.45 -14.56 13.16
N HIS A 382 3.67 -14.05 12.98
CA HIS A 382 4.89 -14.82 13.21
C HIS A 382 5.02 -15.28 14.67
N ALA A 383 4.63 -14.45 15.64
CA ALA A 383 4.61 -14.82 17.05
C ALA A 383 3.60 -15.95 17.34
N VAL A 384 2.42 -15.92 16.72
CA VAL A 384 1.42 -17.00 16.82
C VAL A 384 1.96 -18.29 16.19
N GLN A 385 2.49 -18.23 14.99
CA GLN A 385 3.07 -19.38 14.28
C GLN A 385 4.23 -20.01 15.06
N THR A 386 5.11 -19.19 15.64
CA THR A 386 6.22 -19.67 16.47
C THR A 386 5.73 -20.36 17.74
N ARG A 387 4.63 -19.89 18.35
CA ARG A 387 4.03 -20.57 19.52
C ARG A 387 3.44 -21.94 19.15
N ILE A 388 2.83 -22.07 17.97
CA ILE A 388 2.14 -23.30 17.55
C ILE A 388 3.14 -24.32 16.97
N TYR A 389 4.05 -23.89 16.11
CA TYR A 389 4.90 -24.76 15.30
C TYR A 389 6.39 -24.73 15.69
N GLY A 390 6.79 -23.86 16.63
CA GLY A 390 8.17 -23.76 17.10
C GLY A 390 9.15 -23.48 15.96
N SER A 391 10.21 -24.27 15.86
CA SER A 391 11.24 -24.16 14.82
C SER A 391 10.75 -24.50 13.39
N ARG A 392 9.51 -24.99 13.23
CA ARG A 392 8.88 -25.25 11.93
C ARG A 392 8.03 -24.08 11.43
N ALA A 393 7.98 -22.96 12.15
CA ALA A 393 7.31 -21.76 11.67
C ALA A 393 7.91 -21.34 10.32
N GLY A 394 7.05 -21.27 9.29
CA GLY A 394 7.46 -20.91 7.94
C GLY A 394 7.98 -19.48 7.86
N ASP A 395 8.73 -19.19 6.79
CA ASP A 395 9.17 -17.83 6.50
C ASP A 395 7.94 -16.92 6.31
N CYS A 396 7.92 -15.83 7.06
CA CYS A 396 6.86 -14.84 6.99
C CYS A 396 6.75 -14.25 5.58
N VAL A 397 7.86 -13.95 4.91
CA VAL A 397 7.84 -13.37 3.57
C VAL A 397 7.23 -14.33 2.55
N LEU A 398 7.58 -15.63 2.62
CA LEU A 398 7.03 -16.67 1.74
C LEU A 398 5.53 -16.89 1.94
N THR A 399 4.99 -16.54 3.11
CA THR A 399 3.55 -16.69 3.42
C THR A 399 2.75 -15.51 2.89
N TRP A 400 3.26 -14.28 3.07
CA TRP A 400 2.53 -13.05 2.77
C TRP A 400 2.70 -12.59 1.31
N ALA A 401 3.86 -12.82 0.69
CA ALA A 401 4.13 -12.38 -0.68
C ALA A 401 3.17 -12.97 -1.73
N PRO A 402 2.78 -14.26 -1.70
CA PRO A 402 1.80 -14.82 -2.64
C PRO A 402 0.42 -14.15 -2.55
N ILE A 403 0.00 -13.76 -1.34
CA ILE A 403 -1.30 -13.11 -1.12
C ILE A 403 -1.27 -11.68 -1.67
N VAL A 404 -0.18 -10.94 -1.42
CA VAL A 404 0.04 -9.61 -2.01
C VAL A 404 0.09 -9.69 -3.53
N HIS A 405 0.83 -10.67 -4.07
CA HIS A 405 0.91 -10.93 -5.51
C HIS A 405 -0.47 -11.13 -6.13
N GLU A 406 -1.26 -12.04 -5.56
CA GLU A 406 -2.58 -12.38 -6.07
C GLU A 406 -3.53 -11.19 -5.99
N ARG A 407 -3.50 -10.43 -4.89
CA ARG A 407 -4.35 -9.25 -4.78
C ARG A 407 -3.97 -8.15 -5.77
N MET A 408 -2.67 -7.94 -6.01
CA MET A 408 -2.22 -7.00 -7.04
C MET A 408 -2.65 -7.43 -8.45
N ARG A 409 -2.69 -8.75 -8.71
CA ARG A 409 -3.20 -9.32 -9.97
C ARG A 409 -4.70 -9.05 -10.13
N VAL A 410 -5.51 -9.34 -9.12
CA VAL A 410 -6.97 -9.11 -9.13
C VAL A 410 -7.31 -7.63 -9.36
N LEU A 411 -6.54 -6.71 -8.78
CA LEU A 411 -6.74 -5.26 -8.95
C LEU A 411 -6.15 -4.69 -10.26
N GLY A 412 -5.54 -5.52 -11.11
CA GLY A 412 -4.96 -5.08 -12.39
C GLY A 412 -3.79 -4.12 -12.22
N ILE A 413 -2.98 -4.31 -11.18
CA ILE A 413 -1.79 -3.50 -10.97
C ILE A 413 -0.69 -4.04 -11.89
N GLU A 414 -0.43 -3.27 -12.95
CA GLU A 414 0.53 -3.59 -14.02
C GLU A 414 1.77 -2.70 -13.98
N TRP A 415 1.73 -1.61 -13.22
CA TRP A 415 2.90 -0.81 -12.94
C TRP A 415 2.84 -0.19 -11.56
N VAL A 416 4.01 0.14 -11.04
CA VAL A 416 4.19 0.82 -9.76
C VAL A 416 5.17 1.97 -9.92
N PRO A 417 5.11 3.01 -9.09
CA PRO A 417 6.14 4.04 -9.09
C PRO A 417 7.51 3.41 -8.80
N GLY A 418 8.51 3.85 -9.55
CA GLY A 418 9.90 3.46 -9.36
C GLY A 418 10.51 4.13 -8.13
N ASN A 419 11.78 3.86 -7.92
CA ASN A 419 12.54 4.48 -6.84
C ASN A 419 13.83 5.12 -7.33
N ALA A 420 14.30 6.11 -6.57
CA ALA A 420 15.62 6.71 -6.72
C ALA A 420 16.19 7.00 -5.32
N SER A 421 17.46 6.65 -5.09
CA SER A 421 18.15 6.87 -3.81
C SER A 421 17.39 6.31 -2.59
N GLY A 422 16.73 5.15 -2.76
CA GLY A 422 15.98 4.49 -1.68
C GLY A 422 14.63 5.12 -1.35
N ARG A 423 14.08 5.96 -2.25
CA ARG A 423 12.76 6.59 -2.08
C ARG A 423 11.91 6.45 -3.33
N ILE A 424 10.61 6.31 -3.14
CA ILE A 424 9.62 6.34 -4.22
C ILE A 424 9.66 7.67 -4.99
N VAL A 425 9.55 7.62 -6.32
CA VAL A 425 9.56 8.80 -7.22
C VAL A 425 8.42 8.78 -8.22
N SER A 426 8.04 9.96 -8.75
CA SER A 426 6.94 10.09 -9.72
C SER A 426 7.38 10.17 -11.19
N THR A 427 8.69 10.19 -11.45
CA THR A 427 9.27 10.27 -12.81
C THR A 427 9.77 8.94 -13.36
N ALA A 428 9.70 7.89 -12.56
CA ALA A 428 10.10 6.56 -12.99
C ALA A 428 9.00 5.59 -12.59
N ILE A 429 8.76 4.57 -13.40
CA ILE A 429 7.84 3.48 -13.10
C ILE A 429 8.50 2.14 -13.39
N VAL A 430 8.10 1.12 -12.65
CA VAL A 430 8.47 -0.28 -12.91
C VAL A 430 7.23 -0.95 -13.50
N LYS A 431 7.35 -1.49 -14.71
CA LYS A 431 6.29 -2.34 -15.29
C LYS A 431 6.35 -3.72 -14.64
N LEU A 432 5.21 -4.18 -14.14
CA LEU A 432 5.01 -5.50 -13.59
C LEU A 432 4.58 -6.44 -14.71
N ARG A 433 5.42 -7.43 -15.01
CA ARG A 433 5.11 -8.48 -15.97
C ARG A 433 4.23 -9.53 -15.30
N ASP A 434 3.15 -9.87 -15.99
CA ASP A 434 2.34 -11.06 -15.72
C ASP A 434 3.09 -12.34 -16.07
N ASP A 435 2.70 -13.43 -15.42
CA ASP A 435 2.93 -14.78 -15.92
C ASP A 435 2.40 -14.84 -17.36
N ILE A 436 3.08 -15.59 -18.23
CA ILE A 436 2.96 -15.59 -19.71
C ILE A 436 1.52 -15.75 -20.27
N TYR A 437 0.55 -16.03 -19.40
CA TYR A 437 -0.86 -16.15 -19.73
C TYR A 437 -1.66 -14.93 -19.29
N ALA A 438 -1.83 -14.01 -20.24
CA ALA A 438 -2.87 -12.98 -20.32
C ALA A 438 -3.10 -12.12 -19.06
N THR A 439 -2.77 -10.84 -19.17
CA THR A 439 -3.29 -9.79 -18.29
C THR A 439 -4.82 -9.86 -18.30
N PRO A 440 -5.49 -10.06 -17.15
CA PRO A 440 -6.94 -10.14 -17.11
C PRO A 440 -7.55 -8.86 -17.67
N ARG A 441 -8.52 -8.99 -18.59
CA ARG A 441 -9.60 -7.99 -18.64
C ARG A 441 -10.16 -7.90 -17.22
N ILE A 442 -10.47 -6.70 -16.74
CA ILE A 442 -11.15 -6.52 -15.45
C ILE A 442 -12.50 -5.91 -15.81
N PRO A 443 -13.57 -6.27 -15.08
CA PRO A 443 -14.87 -5.68 -15.29
C PRO A 443 -14.80 -4.17 -15.45
N VAL A 444 -15.51 -3.65 -16.45
CA VAL A 444 -15.67 -2.21 -16.66
C VAL A 444 -16.68 -1.66 -15.64
N ALA A 445 -17.58 -2.51 -15.18
CA ALA A 445 -18.57 -2.16 -14.16
C ALA A 445 -17.92 -1.85 -12.79
N GLU A 446 -18.55 -0.96 -12.03
CA GLU A 446 -18.08 -0.57 -10.69
C GLU A 446 -18.09 -1.77 -9.71
N PRO A 447 -17.02 -1.94 -8.89
CA PRO A 447 -16.94 -3.02 -7.90
C PRO A 447 -18.14 -3.06 -6.95
N GLY A 448 -18.71 -4.24 -6.74
CA GLY A 448 -19.89 -4.46 -5.88
C GLY A 448 -21.23 -4.36 -6.60
N THR A 449 -21.24 -4.17 -7.92
CA THR A 449 -22.46 -4.29 -8.73
C THR A 449 -22.63 -5.71 -9.27
N PHE A 450 -23.87 -6.16 -9.48
CA PHE A 450 -24.15 -7.46 -10.12
C PHE A 450 -23.50 -7.58 -11.51
N HIS A 451 -23.37 -6.46 -12.23
CA HIS A 451 -22.68 -6.40 -13.51
C HIS A 451 -21.17 -6.65 -13.37
N HIS A 452 -20.54 -6.17 -12.29
CA HIS A 452 -19.13 -6.44 -11.99
C HIS A 452 -18.89 -7.93 -11.71
N GLU A 453 -19.75 -8.56 -10.91
CA GLU A 453 -19.63 -9.99 -10.58
C GLU A 453 -19.87 -10.90 -11.80
N ALA A 454 -20.80 -10.51 -12.68
CA ALA A 454 -21.06 -11.22 -13.94
C ALA A 454 -19.90 -11.08 -14.94
N GLU A 455 -19.37 -9.86 -15.09
CA GLU A 455 -18.20 -9.63 -15.94
C GLU A 455 -16.96 -10.35 -15.38
N GLU A 456 -16.78 -10.39 -14.05
CA GLU A 456 -15.65 -11.07 -13.40
C GLU A 456 -15.66 -12.57 -13.66
N THR A 457 -16.84 -13.20 -13.58
CA THR A 457 -17.00 -14.63 -13.85
C THR A 457 -16.83 -14.98 -15.33
N GLU A 458 -17.29 -14.14 -16.25
CA GLU A 458 -17.07 -14.29 -17.69
C GLU A 458 -15.59 -14.12 -18.07
N ILE A 459 -14.93 -13.11 -17.51
CA ILE A 459 -13.49 -12.87 -17.67
C ILE A 459 -12.66 -14.07 -17.17
N LEU A 460 -13.00 -14.62 -16.01
CA LEU A 460 -12.31 -15.80 -15.47
C LEU A 460 -12.51 -17.03 -16.36
N HIS A 461 -13.68 -17.19 -16.96
CA HIS A 461 -13.97 -18.26 -17.92
C HIS A 461 -13.17 -18.11 -19.22
N ASP A 462 -13.18 -16.91 -19.80
CA ASP A 462 -12.41 -16.57 -21.01
C ASP A 462 -10.90 -16.70 -20.80
N LEU A 463 -10.38 -16.31 -19.63
CA LEU A 463 -8.97 -16.50 -19.28
C LEU A 463 -8.58 -17.97 -19.19
N ASN A 464 -9.43 -18.81 -18.61
CA ASN A 464 -9.19 -20.26 -18.58
C ASN A 464 -9.24 -20.87 -19.98
N LEU A 465 -10.13 -20.40 -20.85
CA LEU A 465 -10.21 -20.84 -22.24
C LEU A 465 -8.99 -20.36 -23.05
N GLN A 466 -8.56 -19.11 -22.88
CA GLN A 466 -7.37 -18.56 -23.52
C GLN A 466 -6.09 -19.25 -23.03
N ARG A 467 -5.98 -19.58 -21.74
CA ARG A 467 -4.88 -20.41 -21.20
C ARG A 467 -4.81 -21.77 -21.89
N GLN A 468 -5.96 -22.42 -22.08
CA GLN A 468 -6.02 -23.72 -22.76
C GLN A 468 -5.66 -23.62 -24.24
N LEU A 469 -6.08 -22.55 -24.92
CA LEU A 469 -5.80 -22.32 -26.34
C LEU A 469 -4.35 -21.87 -26.60
N ALA A 470 -3.77 -21.01 -25.74
CA ALA A 470 -2.39 -20.55 -25.83
C ALA A 470 -1.40 -21.70 -25.59
N ALA A 471 -1.70 -22.59 -24.65
CA ALA A 471 -0.93 -23.81 -24.41
C ALA A 471 -0.92 -24.80 -25.61
N GLN A 472 -1.86 -24.67 -26.56
CA GLN A 472 -2.00 -25.57 -27.71
C GLN A 472 -1.44 -25.01 -29.03
N ASN A 473 -1.29 -23.69 -29.18
CA ASN A 473 -1.06 -23.05 -30.50
C ASN A 473 0.17 -22.14 -30.63
N GLU A 474 0.98 -21.95 -29.58
CA GLU A 474 2.14 -21.05 -29.62
C GLU A 474 3.48 -21.79 -29.71
N VAL A 475 4.24 -21.54 -30.78
CA VAL A 475 5.65 -21.96 -30.86
C VAL A 475 6.50 -20.85 -30.25
N SER A 476 6.98 -21.08 -29.03
CA SER A 476 7.90 -20.18 -28.33
C SER A 476 9.32 -20.72 -28.45
N VAL A 477 10.29 -19.85 -28.76
CA VAL A 477 11.71 -20.22 -28.93
C VAL A 477 12.62 -19.28 -28.14
N ILE A 478 13.79 -19.79 -27.74
CA ILE A 478 14.85 -18.96 -27.14
C ILE A 478 15.52 -18.13 -28.24
N ASP A 479 15.47 -16.82 -28.08
CA ASP A 479 16.10 -15.82 -28.94
C ASP A 479 16.96 -14.90 -28.06
N PHE A 480 18.29 -14.98 -28.20
CA PHE A 480 19.23 -14.16 -27.44
C PHE A 480 19.35 -12.72 -27.96
N GLY A 481 18.58 -12.34 -28.99
CA GLY A 481 18.68 -11.04 -29.64
C GLY A 481 19.91 -10.88 -30.52
N CYS A 482 20.59 -11.98 -30.86
CA CYS A 482 21.74 -12.03 -31.75
C CYS A 482 21.78 -13.38 -32.51
N GLU A 483 22.50 -13.43 -33.63
CA GLU A 483 22.63 -14.67 -34.40
C GLU A 483 23.26 -15.78 -33.57
N PHE A 484 22.65 -16.97 -33.61
CA PHE A 484 23.20 -18.20 -33.07
C PHE A 484 23.51 -19.18 -34.22
N PRO A 485 24.71 -19.81 -34.28
CA PRO A 485 25.86 -19.66 -33.38
C PRO A 485 26.44 -18.24 -33.37
N PHE A 486 26.98 -17.81 -32.23
CA PHE A 486 27.52 -16.47 -32.04
C PHE A 486 28.77 -16.26 -32.89
N LYS A 487 28.75 -15.28 -33.80
CA LYS A 487 29.92 -14.88 -34.61
C LYS A 487 30.64 -13.66 -34.05
N GLU A 488 29.94 -12.87 -33.24
CA GLU A 488 30.43 -11.66 -32.61
C GLU A 488 30.13 -11.67 -31.11
N ILE A 489 30.93 -10.91 -30.34
CA ILE A 489 30.72 -10.79 -28.90
C ILE A 489 29.35 -10.13 -28.66
N PRO A 490 28.44 -10.73 -27.88
CA PRO A 490 27.14 -10.15 -27.62
C PRO A 490 27.23 -8.73 -27.05
N HIS A 491 26.36 -7.84 -27.53
CA HIS A 491 26.34 -6.42 -27.17
C HIS A 491 26.38 -6.19 -25.65
N LEU A 492 25.69 -7.02 -24.86
CA LEU A 492 25.65 -6.92 -23.41
C LEU A 492 27.04 -7.01 -22.75
N ILE A 493 27.91 -7.90 -23.23
CA ILE A 493 29.28 -8.06 -22.71
C ILE A 493 30.16 -6.88 -23.17
N GLN A 494 29.98 -6.45 -24.43
CA GLN A 494 30.70 -5.30 -24.99
C GLN A 494 30.37 -4.01 -24.23
N GLN A 495 29.09 -3.76 -23.95
CA GLN A 495 28.63 -2.65 -23.12
C GLN A 495 29.28 -2.67 -21.73
N GLY A 496 29.33 -3.83 -21.08
CA GLY A 496 29.97 -3.99 -19.77
C GLY A 496 31.46 -3.63 -19.82
N TYR A 497 32.14 -3.97 -20.91
CA TYR A 497 33.54 -3.58 -21.13
C TYR A 497 33.68 -2.07 -21.32
N ASP A 498 32.85 -1.46 -22.15
CA ASP A 498 32.91 -0.03 -22.46
C ASP A 498 32.60 0.85 -21.24
N GLU A 499 31.68 0.43 -20.37
CA GLU A 499 31.40 1.13 -19.10
C GLU A 499 32.57 1.05 -18.11
N THR A 500 33.43 0.03 -18.21
CA THR A 500 34.62 -0.11 -17.35
C THR A 500 35.81 0.73 -17.80
N LEU A 501 35.67 1.55 -18.85
CA LEU A 501 36.74 2.43 -19.33
C LEU A 501 37.22 3.45 -18.27
N THR A 502 36.40 3.72 -17.24
CA THR A 502 36.71 4.60 -16.10
C THR A 502 37.32 3.86 -14.89
N ALA A 503 37.45 2.53 -14.95
CA ALA A 503 37.97 1.72 -13.86
C ALA A 503 39.50 1.79 -13.73
N ASN A 504 40.03 1.24 -12.64
CA ASN A 504 41.47 1.11 -12.40
C ASN A 504 42.19 0.49 -13.61
N SER A 505 43.33 1.06 -14.00
CA SER A 505 44.10 0.65 -15.20
C SER A 505 44.44 -0.85 -15.22
N ARG A 506 44.68 -1.46 -14.07
CA ARG A 506 44.96 -2.91 -13.96
C ARG A 506 43.71 -3.78 -14.15
N VAL A 507 42.55 -3.31 -13.70
CA VAL A 507 41.24 -3.98 -13.95
C VAL A 507 40.92 -3.93 -15.44
N LYS A 508 41.13 -2.77 -16.07
CA LYS A 508 40.95 -2.59 -17.51
C LYS A 508 41.88 -3.48 -18.33
N ALA A 509 43.15 -3.60 -17.94
CA ALA A 509 44.09 -4.51 -18.57
C ALA A 509 43.61 -5.97 -18.49
N HIS A 510 43.08 -6.40 -17.34
CA HIS A 510 42.51 -7.75 -17.17
C HIS A 510 41.31 -7.99 -18.06
N TYR A 511 40.36 -7.06 -18.12
CA TYR A 511 39.21 -7.17 -19.03
C TYR A 511 39.63 -7.11 -20.50
N SER A 512 40.71 -6.39 -20.84
CA SER A 512 41.25 -6.38 -22.21
C SER A 512 41.76 -7.77 -22.61
N ILE A 513 42.37 -8.51 -21.68
CA ILE A 513 42.75 -9.92 -21.90
C ILE A 513 41.48 -10.75 -22.14
N THR A 514 40.46 -10.61 -21.30
CA THR A 514 39.17 -11.30 -21.47
C THR A 514 38.54 -11.05 -22.84
N MET A 515 38.44 -9.80 -23.28
CA MET A 515 37.83 -9.44 -24.56
C MET A 515 38.65 -9.97 -25.74
N ARG A 516 39.98 -9.93 -25.66
CA ARG A 516 40.87 -10.51 -26.67
C ARG A 516 40.70 -12.02 -26.75
N SER A 517 40.74 -12.69 -25.60
CA SER A 517 40.56 -14.15 -25.47
C SER A 517 39.24 -14.60 -26.08
N LEU A 518 38.14 -13.95 -25.72
CA LEU A 518 36.80 -14.25 -26.23
C LEU A 518 36.70 -14.02 -27.74
N ARG A 519 37.29 -12.92 -28.25
CA ARG A 519 37.26 -12.60 -29.69
C ARG A 519 38.04 -13.62 -30.52
N SER A 520 39.21 -14.05 -30.04
CA SER A 520 40.04 -15.04 -30.74
C SER A 520 39.43 -16.44 -30.75
N HIS A 521 38.58 -16.77 -29.77
CA HIS A 521 38.05 -18.11 -29.58
C HIS A 521 36.51 -18.17 -29.66
N ILE A 522 35.87 -17.21 -30.32
CA ILE A 522 34.40 -17.13 -30.30
C ILE A 522 33.74 -18.37 -30.92
N ASP A 523 34.33 -18.93 -31.97
CA ASP A 523 33.85 -20.14 -32.65
C ASP A 523 34.07 -21.42 -31.82
N HIS A 524 34.84 -21.35 -30.72
CA HIS A 524 35.10 -22.50 -29.86
C HIS A 524 33.78 -23.00 -29.24
N PRO A 525 33.49 -24.32 -29.26
CA PRO A 525 32.20 -24.85 -28.83
C PRO A 525 31.86 -24.49 -27.38
N PHE A 526 32.85 -24.42 -26.48
CA PHE A 526 32.63 -24.04 -25.09
C PHE A 526 32.47 -22.52 -24.90
N CYS A 527 32.99 -21.68 -25.80
CA CYS A 527 32.67 -20.25 -25.81
C CYS A 527 31.20 -20.03 -26.19
N GLN A 528 30.69 -20.79 -27.16
CA GLN A 528 29.28 -20.77 -27.53
C GLN A 528 28.37 -21.14 -26.34
N LEU A 529 28.67 -22.26 -25.67
CA LEU A 529 27.95 -22.66 -24.45
C LEU A 529 28.04 -21.60 -23.35
N MET A 530 29.24 -21.06 -23.10
CA MET A 530 29.45 -20.00 -22.11
C MET A 530 28.55 -18.80 -22.37
N LEU A 531 28.49 -18.33 -23.62
CA LEU A 531 27.65 -17.20 -24.01
C LEU A 531 26.15 -17.50 -23.81
N MET A 532 25.68 -18.70 -24.14
CA MET A 532 24.29 -19.12 -23.85
C MET A 532 23.97 -19.02 -22.36
N LEU A 533 24.87 -19.52 -21.50
CA LEU A 533 24.69 -19.49 -20.04
C LEU A 533 24.68 -18.05 -19.51
N ILE A 534 25.61 -17.20 -19.97
CA ILE A 534 25.73 -15.80 -19.52
C ILE A 534 24.51 -14.99 -19.93
N LEU A 535 24.11 -15.07 -21.20
CA LEU A 535 22.96 -14.32 -21.72
C LEU A 535 21.67 -14.77 -21.05
N THR A 536 21.51 -16.07 -20.77
CA THR A 536 20.37 -16.57 -20.00
C THR A 536 20.33 -15.99 -18.59
N ILE A 537 21.44 -16.07 -17.84
CA ILE A 537 21.51 -15.54 -16.47
C ILE A 537 21.22 -14.04 -16.43
N CYS A 538 21.73 -13.28 -17.41
CA CYS A 538 21.52 -11.84 -17.47
C CYS A 538 20.15 -11.43 -18.04
N SER A 539 19.45 -12.34 -18.71
CA SER A 539 18.09 -12.10 -19.22
C SER A 539 17.05 -11.97 -18.10
N SER A 540 17.32 -12.60 -16.95
CA SER A 540 16.47 -12.60 -15.77
C SER A 540 16.17 -11.18 -15.26
N THR A 541 14.92 -10.92 -14.86
CA THR A 541 14.51 -9.66 -14.22
C THR A 541 15.10 -9.51 -12.82
N GLU A 542 15.39 -10.61 -12.13
CA GLU A 542 16.07 -10.64 -10.83
C GLU A 542 17.46 -11.27 -10.97
N THR A 543 18.47 -10.75 -10.28
CA THR A 543 19.82 -11.32 -10.35
C THR A 543 19.84 -12.73 -9.77
N PRO A 544 20.11 -13.79 -10.57
CA PRO A 544 20.14 -15.14 -10.05
C PRO A 544 21.32 -15.33 -9.09
N GLN A 545 21.07 -15.96 -7.95
CA GLN A 545 22.09 -16.25 -6.96
C GLN A 545 21.99 -17.69 -6.47
N VAL A 546 23.08 -18.21 -5.92
CA VAL A 546 23.07 -19.43 -5.13
C VAL A 546 23.48 -19.11 -3.71
N LEU A 547 22.55 -19.36 -2.79
CA LEU A 547 22.77 -19.15 -1.35
C LEU A 547 23.66 -20.25 -0.78
N PRO A 548 24.39 -19.98 0.32
CA PRO A 548 25.14 -21.00 1.03
C PRO A 548 24.29 -22.24 1.31
N GLN A 549 24.86 -23.42 1.11
CA GLN A 549 24.29 -24.74 1.45
C GLN A 549 23.05 -25.19 0.66
N THR A 550 22.46 -24.33 -0.18
CA THR A 550 21.23 -24.66 -0.94
C THR A 550 21.50 -25.41 -2.25
N ARG A 551 22.60 -25.09 -2.94
CA ARG A 551 22.94 -25.55 -4.31
C ARG A 551 21.81 -25.36 -5.34
N GLN A 552 20.92 -24.42 -5.09
CA GLN A 552 19.78 -24.08 -5.95
C GLN A 552 19.81 -22.60 -6.28
N PHE A 553 19.35 -22.26 -7.48
CA PHE A 553 19.19 -20.87 -7.88
C PHE A 553 17.97 -20.26 -7.20
N SER A 554 18.16 -19.06 -6.66
CA SER A 554 17.09 -18.20 -6.15
C SER A 554 17.28 -16.78 -6.68
N ALA A 555 16.21 -15.99 -6.65
CA ALA A 555 16.33 -14.55 -6.90
C ALA A 555 17.11 -13.88 -5.76
N SER A 556 17.85 -12.82 -6.09
CA SER A 556 18.47 -11.98 -5.07
C SER A 556 17.42 -11.19 -4.31
N THR A 557 17.54 -11.16 -2.97
CA THR A 557 16.74 -10.30 -2.10
C THR A 557 17.40 -8.93 -1.88
N ASP A 558 18.57 -8.68 -2.48
CA ASP A 558 19.25 -7.39 -2.41
C ASP A 558 18.40 -6.30 -3.07
N ALA A 559 18.16 -5.19 -2.36
CA ALA A 559 17.38 -4.06 -2.86
C ALA A 559 18.00 -3.38 -4.10
N LYS A 560 19.29 -3.64 -4.37
CA LYS A 560 20.00 -3.13 -5.54
C LYS A 560 20.17 -4.23 -6.58
N HIS A 561 19.44 -4.09 -7.68
CA HIS A 561 19.69 -4.84 -8.90
C HIS A 561 21.13 -4.63 -9.35
N ARG A 562 21.79 -5.72 -9.74
CA ARG A 562 23.16 -5.65 -10.26
C ARG A 562 23.09 -5.28 -11.72
N ASP A 563 24.02 -4.42 -12.14
CA ASP A 563 24.12 -4.03 -13.54
C ASP A 563 24.38 -5.26 -14.42
N LYS A 564 23.49 -5.49 -15.39
CA LYS A 564 23.49 -6.70 -16.23
C LYS A 564 24.71 -6.77 -17.14
N ALA A 565 25.18 -5.62 -17.64
CA ALA A 565 26.33 -5.55 -18.52
C ALA A 565 27.63 -5.87 -17.76
N GLN A 566 27.79 -5.30 -16.56
CA GLN A 566 28.89 -5.63 -15.65
C GLN A 566 28.85 -7.09 -15.20
N LEU A 567 27.67 -7.63 -14.88
CA LEU A 567 27.50 -9.03 -14.53
C LEU A 567 27.95 -9.94 -15.67
N ALA A 568 27.50 -9.67 -16.89
CA ALA A 568 27.86 -10.46 -18.07
C ALA A 568 29.38 -10.47 -18.32
N LEU A 569 30.03 -9.31 -18.25
CA LEU A 569 31.48 -9.20 -18.38
C LEU A 569 32.22 -9.97 -17.29
N VAL A 570 31.77 -9.86 -16.03
CA VAL A 570 32.38 -10.57 -14.90
C VAL A 570 32.22 -12.07 -15.03
N MET A 571 31.05 -12.56 -15.46
CA MET A 571 30.85 -13.98 -15.73
C MET A 571 31.77 -14.47 -16.85
N ALA A 572 31.83 -13.77 -17.98
CA ALA A 572 32.72 -14.11 -19.10
C ALA A 572 34.18 -14.17 -18.64
N THR A 573 34.62 -13.15 -17.88
CA THR A 573 35.96 -13.07 -17.32
C THR A 573 36.28 -14.29 -16.46
N ARG A 574 35.41 -14.64 -15.50
CA ARG A 574 35.66 -15.74 -14.57
C ARG A 574 35.57 -17.10 -15.25
N MET A 575 34.66 -17.28 -16.20
CA MET A 575 34.50 -18.54 -16.92
C MET A 575 35.69 -18.81 -17.84
N LEU A 576 36.23 -17.77 -18.50
CA LEU A 576 37.43 -17.87 -19.35
C LEU A 576 38.71 -18.18 -18.57
N TRP A 577 38.83 -17.78 -17.30
CA TRP A 577 39.97 -18.19 -16.46
C TRP A 577 40.16 -19.70 -16.44
N TYR A 578 39.07 -20.47 -16.46
CA TYR A 578 39.12 -21.93 -16.41
C TYR A 578 39.19 -22.57 -17.79
N LEU A 579 38.67 -21.90 -18.82
CA LEU A 579 38.67 -22.43 -20.18
C LEU A 579 40.02 -22.24 -20.88
N PHE A 580 40.65 -21.08 -20.71
CA PHE A 580 41.95 -20.76 -21.28
C PHE A 580 42.92 -20.26 -20.18
N PRO A 581 43.28 -21.12 -19.21
CA PRO A 581 44.04 -20.69 -18.04
C PRO A 581 45.39 -20.06 -18.37
N GLU A 582 46.03 -20.48 -19.47
CA GLU A 582 47.32 -19.98 -19.92
C GLU A 582 47.29 -18.52 -20.39
N GLU A 583 46.12 -17.96 -20.73
CA GLU A 583 45.99 -16.57 -21.18
C GLU A 583 45.86 -15.58 -20.03
N PHE A 584 45.63 -16.05 -18.81
CA PHE A 584 45.35 -15.21 -17.64
C PHE A 584 46.45 -15.28 -16.57
N PRO A 585 46.71 -14.18 -15.86
CA PRO A 585 47.71 -14.13 -14.80
C PRO A 585 47.23 -14.84 -13.53
N TRP A 586 47.68 -16.08 -13.31
CA TRP A 586 47.38 -16.84 -12.08
C TRP A 586 48.33 -16.52 -10.91
N THR A 587 49.54 -16.07 -11.23
CA THR A 587 50.57 -15.68 -10.26
C THR A 587 50.88 -14.19 -10.39
N GLU A 588 51.40 -13.61 -9.31
CA GLU A 588 51.79 -12.20 -9.30
C GLU A 588 53.06 -12.01 -10.15
N ASP A 589 52.88 -11.46 -11.35
CA ASP A 589 53.96 -11.00 -12.20
C ASP A 589 53.97 -9.48 -12.23
N ARG A 590 55.07 -8.87 -11.75
CA ARG A 590 55.23 -7.41 -11.69
C ARG A 590 55.38 -6.76 -13.07
N GLN A 591 55.65 -7.55 -14.12
CA GLN A 591 55.74 -7.07 -15.50
C GLN A 591 54.36 -7.04 -16.19
N LEU A 592 53.39 -7.84 -15.73
CA LEU A 592 52.03 -7.84 -16.24
C LEU A 592 51.24 -6.66 -15.64
N HIS A 593 50.74 -5.78 -16.51
CA HIS A 593 49.91 -4.64 -16.10
C HIS A 593 48.50 -5.04 -15.61
N ALA A 594 48.09 -6.30 -15.74
CA ALA A 594 46.82 -6.81 -15.22
C ALA A 594 46.94 -7.24 -13.73
N PHE A 595 45.81 -7.36 -13.02
CA PHE A 595 45.80 -8.01 -11.70
C PHE A 595 45.94 -9.51 -11.84
N ASP A 596 46.53 -10.20 -10.87
CA ASP A 596 46.42 -11.66 -10.83
C ASP A 596 44.95 -12.06 -10.52
N ILE A 597 44.59 -13.32 -10.78
CA ILE A 597 43.22 -13.80 -10.57
C ILE A 597 42.76 -13.62 -9.11
N LYS A 598 43.67 -13.73 -8.14
CA LYS A 598 43.36 -13.55 -6.71
C LYS A 598 42.92 -12.12 -6.41
N GLU A 599 43.70 -11.12 -6.83
CA GLU A 599 43.36 -9.70 -6.63
C GLU A 599 42.18 -9.29 -7.51
N MET A 600 42.12 -9.76 -8.76
CA MET A 600 41.00 -9.49 -9.66
C MET A 600 39.68 -9.99 -9.09
N THR A 601 39.67 -11.17 -8.45
CA THR A 601 38.48 -11.70 -7.77
C THR A 601 37.97 -10.76 -6.68
N LYS A 602 38.87 -10.20 -5.84
CA LYS A 602 38.49 -9.21 -4.83
C LYS A 602 37.91 -7.94 -5.46
N LYS A 603 38.43 -7.52 -6.61
CA LYS A 603 37.96 -6.31 -7.31
C LYS A 603 36.59 -6.48 -7.94
N ILE A 604 36.18 -7.69 -8.28
CA ILE A 604 34.90 -7.96 -8.97
C ILE A 604 33.87 -8.71 -8.13
N GLU A 605 34.18 -9.06 -6.88
CA GLU A 605 33.30 -9.84 -5.99
C GLU A 605 31.93 -9.17 -5.78
N HIS A 606 31.90 -7.85 -5.64
CA HIS A 606 30.67 -7.07 -5.44
C HIS A 606 29.86 -6.86 -6.74
N LYS A 607 30.39 -7.25 -7.91
CA LYS A 607 29.74 -7.08 -9.22
C LYS A 607 28.81 -8.21 -9.61
N GLY A 608 28.70 -9.24 -8.76
CA GLY A 608 27.52 -10.08 -8.76
C GLY A 608 27.64 -11.54 -9.15
N THR A 609 28.86 -12.00 -9.44
CA THR A 609 29.11 -13.42 -9.68
C THR A 609 30.08 -13.94 -8.64
N ASN A 610 29.60 -14.87 -7.81
CA ASN A 610 30.44 -15.65 -6.91
C ASN A 610 30.75 -17.02 -7.52
N ASN A 611 31.70 -17.75 -6.93
CA ASN A 611 32.10 -19.07 -7.42
C ASN A 611 31.00 -20.14 -7.28
N ARG A 612 29.99 -19.92 -6.43
CA ARG A 612 28.85 -20.85 -6.31
C ARG A 612 28.02 -20.82 -7.60
N VAL A 613 27.76 -19.63 -8.15
CA VAL A 613 27.06 -19.49 -9.43
C VAL A 613 27.77 -20.23 -10.56
N ILE A 614 29.09 -20.07 -10.69
CA ILE A 614 29.87 -20.75 -11.76
C ILE A 614 29.85 -22.28 -11.58
N ARG A 615 29.96 -22.77 -10.34
CA ARG A 615 29.84 -24.19 -9.99
C ARG A 615 28.46 -24.74 -10.34
N ASP A 616 27.40 -24.06 -9.94
CA ASP A 616 26.04 -24.57 -10.04
C ASP A 616 25.43 -24.33 -11.44
N LEU A 617 26.00 -23.39 -12.21
CA LEU A 617 25.92 -23.39 -13.67
C LEU A 617 26.60 -24.60 -14.30
N GLY A 618 27.27 -25.46 -13.54
CA GLY A 618 28.00 -26.64 -14.00
C GLY A 618 29.06 -26.32 -15.04
N TRP A 619 29.74 -25.17 -14.89
CA TRP A 619 30.90 -24.81 -15.70
C TRP A 619 32.19 -25.45 -15.15
N VAL A 620 32.28 -25.57 -13.82
CA VAL A 620 33.45 -26.09 -13.12
C VAL A 620 33.10 -27.27 -12.22
N THR A 621 34.09 -28.12 -11.97
CA THR A 621 34.14 -29.09 -10.87
C THR A 621 34.90 -28.48 -9.69
N VAL A 622 34.58 -28.91 -8.48
CA VAL A 622 35.20 -28.38 -7.25
C VAL A 622 35.82 -29.50 -6.45
N ARG A 623 37.10 -29.35 -6.11
CA ARG A 623 37.83 -30.23 -5.19
C ARG A 623 37.76 -29.64 -3.78
N GLY A 624 36.83 -30.12 -2.97
CA GLY A 624 36.70 -29.72 -1.55
C GLY A 624 35.24 -29.59 -1.09
N SER A 625 35.07 -29.45 0.23
CA SER A 625 33.75 -29.35 0.88
C SER A 625 33.32 -27.91 1.21
N ARG A 626 34.14 -26.91 0.85
CA ARG A 626 33.80 -25.50 1.12
C ARG A 626 32.55 -25.11 0.36
N ASP A 627 31.65 -24.43 1.06
CA ASP A 627 30.41 -23.96 0.48
C ASP A 627 30.64 -22.91 -0.63
N THR A 628 31.59 -22.00 -0.40
CA THR A 628 32.11 -21.08 -1.44
C THR A 628 33.53 -21.49 -1.80
N PRO A 629 33.73 -22.16 -2.95
CA PRO A 629 35.05 -22.68 -3.31
C PRO A 629 36.01 -21.56 -3.70
N ARG A 630 37.30 -21.76 -3.39
CA ARG A 630 38.37 -20.85 -3.86
C ARG A 630 38.65 -21.11 -5.34
N ASN A 631 39.19 -20.12 -6.04
CA ASN A 631 39.50 -20.29 -7.46
C ASN A 631 40.46 -21.46 -7.75
N THR A 632 41.40 -21.74 -6.84
CA THR A 632 42.37 -22.84 -6.92
C THR A 632 41.76 -24.22 -6.66
N GLU A 633 40.54 -24.28 -6.12
CA GLU A 633 39.79 -25.51 -5.86
C GLU A 633 38.88 -25.88 -7.03
N MET A 634 38.77 -25.01 -8.04
CA MET A 634 37.89 -25.17 -9.18
C MET A 634 38.69 -25.55 -10.43
N THR A 635 38.19 -26.53 -11.17
CA THR A 635 38.73 -26.96 -12.45
C THR A 635 37.61 -26.98 -13.48
N ILE A 636 37.90 -26.72 -14.75
CA ILE A 636 36.89 -26.82 -15.81
C ILE A 636 36.22 -28.22 -15.81
N GLN A 637 34.94 -28.28 -16.14
CA GLN A 637 34.27 -29.57 -16.36
C GLN A 637 34.93 -30.33 -17.53
N PRO A 638 34.94 -31.67 -17.51
CA PRO A 638 35.43 -32.46 -18.63
C PRO A 638 34.71 -32.12 -19.93
N ASP A 639 35.47 -32.08 -21.02
CA ASP A 639 35.01 -31.70 -22.36
C ASP A 639 33.75 -32.44 -22.82
N GLY A 640 33.66 -33.75 -22.55
CA GLY A 640 32.48 -34.55 -22.89
C GLY A 640 31.20 -34.08 -22.19
N ILE A 641 31.29 -33.63 -20.95
CA ILE A 641 30.14 -33.11 -20.17
C ILE A 641 29.71 -31.74 -20.72
N LEU A 642 30.68 -30.87 -21.01
CA LEU A 642 30.38 -29.55 -21.59
C LEU A 642 29.80 -29.66 -23.01
N MET A 643 30.32 -30.57 -23.83
CA MET A 643 29.83 -30.80 -25.17
C MET A 643 28.40 -31.37 -25.16
N GLN A 644 28.12 -32.38 -24.32
CA GLN A 644 26.78 -32.92 -24.18
C GLN A 644 25.80 -31.84 -23.73
N ARG A 645 26.19 -31.05 -22.73
CA ARG A 645 25.34 -29.96 -22.23
C ARG A 645 25.03 -28.90 -23.29
N LYS A 646 25.99 -28.60 -24.17
CA LYS A 646 25.75 -27.71 -25.31
C LYS A 646 24.70 -28.30 -26.24
N ILE A 647 24.83 -29.57 -26.60
CA ILE A 647 23.88 -30.28 -27.48
C ILE A 647 22.49 -30.23 -26.87
N ASP A 648 22.35 -30.64 -25.60
CA ASP A 648 21.06 -30.68 -24.91
C ASP A 648 20.40 -29.29 -24.86
N LEU A 649 21.19 -28.24 -24.57
CA LEU A 649 20.67 -26.87 -24.52
C LEU A 649 20.25 -26.35 -25.90
N VAL A 650 21.00 -26.67 -26.96
CA VAL A 650 20.63 -26.30 -28.34
C VAL A 650 19.33 -27.00 -28.75
N GLU A 651 19.18 -28.29 -28.45
CA GLU A 651 17.94 -29.03 -28.71
C GLU A 651 16.75 -28.46 -27.92
N ALA A 652 17.00 -28.01 -26.69
CA ALA A 652 15.99 -27.39 -25.84
C ALA A 652 15.63 -25.94 -26.23
N MET A 653 16.35 -25.25 -27.13
CA MET A 653 16.02 -23.87 -27.51
C MET A 653 14.62 -23.71 -28.11
N SER A 654 14.05 -24.77 -28.67
CA SER A 654 12.66 -24.84 -29.16
C SER A 654 11.61 -25.00 -28.05
N ARG A 655 12.05 -25.24 -26.81
CA ARG A 655 11.23 -25.48 -25.61
C ARG A 655 11.76 -24.63 -24.45
N PRO A 656 11.41 -23.34 -24.38
CA PRO A 656 11.97 -22.40 -23.41
C PRO A 656 11.89 -22.85 -21.95
N ALA A 657 10.80 -23.51 -21.54
CA ALA A 657 10.66 -24.04 -20.19
C ALA A 657 11.73 -25.12 -19.88
N ASP A 658 11.92 -26.08 -20.77
CA ASP A 658 12.94 -27.13 -20.63
C ASP A 658 14.35 -26.53 -20.65
N PHE A 659 14.59 -25.58 -21.56
CA PHE A 659 15.87 -24.87 -21.67
C PHE A 659 16.26 -24.18 -20.36
N LEU A 660 15.33 -23.43 -19.77
CA LEU A 660 15.56 -22.71 -18.52
C LEU A 660 15.65 -23.67 -17.33
N ALA A 661 14.86 -24.73 -17.33
CA ALA A 661 14.93 -25.76 -16.29
C ALA A 661 16.30 -26.44 -16.24
N MET A 662 16.94 -26.64 -17.39
CA MET A 662 18.30 -27.18 -17.46
C MET A 662 19.38 -26.20 -16.95
N ILE A 663 19.18 -24.89 -17.12
CA ILE A 663 20.14 -23.87 -16.68
C ILE A 663 20.00 -23.62 -15.17
N PHE A 664 18.78 -23.39 -14.69
CA PHE A 664 18.50 -23.11 -13.29
C PHE A 664 18.34 -24.36 -12.42
N ARG A 665 18.33 -25.56 -13.03
CA ARG A 665 18.18 -26.86 -12.37
C ARG A 665 16.92 -26.94 -11.50
N THR A 666 15.83 -26.39 -12.00
CA THR A 666 14.53 -26.36 -11.33
C THR A 666 13.41 -26.36 -12.36
N GLN A 667 12.26 -26.93 -12.03
CA GLN A 667 11.05 -26.86 -12.86
C GLN A 667 10.15 -25.68 -12.47
N ASP A 668 10.63 -24.79 -11.61
CA ASP A 668 9.88 -23.61 -11.18
C ASP A 668 9.69 -22.63 -12.35
N GLU A 669 8.43 -22.47 -12.78
CA GLU A 669 8.02 -21.66 -13.92
C GLU A 669 8.38 -20.18 -13.76
N ILE A 670 8.63 -19.72 -12.52
CA ILE A 670 9.05 -18.32 -12.26
C ILE A 670 10.30 -17.92 -13.06
N TRP A 671 11.20 -18.86 -13.35
CA TRP A 671 12.40 -18.57 -14.15
C TRP A 671 12.09 -18.31 -15.61
N VAL A 672 11.02 -18.90 -16.14
CA VAL A 672 10.47 -18.60 -17.47
C VAL A 672 10.01 -17.15 -17.51
N HIS A 673 9.23 -16.73 -16.50
CA HIS A 673 8.75 -15.35 -16.39
C HIS A 673 9.87 -14.33 -16.21
N ARG A 674 10.87 -14.64 -15.37
CA ARG A 674 12.06 -13.79 -15.18
C ARG A 674 12.87 -13.64 -16.47
N CYS A 675 12.99 -14.70 -17.28
CA CYS A 675 13.80 -14.71 -18.50
C CYS A 675 13.01 -14.40 -19.78
N GLN A 676 11.80 -13.82 -19.67
CA GLN A 676 10.94 -13.52 -20.82
C GLN A 676 11.61 -12.66 -21.90
N SER A 677 12.65 -11.89 -21.55
CA SER A 677 13.38 -11.05 -22.50
C SER A 677 14.08 -11.82 -23.63
N ILE A 678 14.32 -13.13 -23.44
CA ILE A 678 14.93 -14.01 -24.45
C ILE A 678 13.95 -15.07 -24.99
N ILE A 679 12.65 -14.92 -24.74
CA ILE A 679 11.62 -15.84 -25.23
C ILE A 679 10.83 -15.11 -26.32
N ARG A 680 10.87 -15.65 -27.53
CA ARG A 680 10.11 -15.13 -28.67
C ARG A 680 8.96 -16.07 -28.99
N THR A 681 7.75 -15.54 -28.94
CA THR A 681 6.52 -16.27 -29.27
C THR A 681 6.03 -15.84 -30.65
N SER A 682 5.79 -16.81 -31.54
CA SER A 682 5.18 -16.56 -32.85
C SER A 682 3.78 -17.18 -32.89
N GLN A 683 2.77 -16.38 -33.23
CA GLN A 683 1.44 -16.90 -33.48
C GLN A 683 1.45 -17.72 -34.78
N VAL A 684 1.07 -18.99 -34.69
CA VAL A 684 0.81 -19.81 -35.88
C VAL A 684 -0.46 -19.27 -36.52
N ALA A 685 -0.35 -18.75 -37.75
CA ALA A 685 -1.52 -18.34 -38.51
C ALA A 685 -2.48 -19.56 -38.64
N PRO A 686 -3.79 -19.39 -38.42
CA PRO A 686 -4.73 -20.49 -38.60
C PRO A 686 -4.64 -20.97 -40.06
N TYR A 687 -4.46 -22.27 -40.25
CA TYR A 687 -4.56 -22.90 -41.56
C TYR A 687 -5.95 -22.58 -42.13
N ASN A 688 -5.98 -21.91 -43.29
CA ASN A 688 -7.20 -21.65 -44.07
C ASN A 688 -7.80 -22.95 -44.62
#